data_AF-A0A1X6NC61-F1
#
_entry.id   AF-A0A1X6NC61-F1
#
_cell.length_a   1.000
_cell.length_b   1.000
_cell.length_c   1.000
_cell.angle_alpha   90.00
_cell.angle_beta   90.00
_cell.angle_gamma   90.00
#
_symmetry.space_group_name_H-M   'P 1'
#
loop_
_entity.id
_entity.type
_entity.pdbx_description
1 polymer ?
#
loop_
_entity_poly.entity_id
_entity_poly.type
_entity_poly.pdbx_seq_one_letter_code
_entity_poly.pdbx_strand_id
1 'polypeptide(L)'
;MPPAKGKPALSTSRDLVPVGPREVFAKNLSRRDENGNKPLTARALVLRNGKYGARGTGELMAMGRMSGREKLDLLSEDLIERSKTAIGTPFRLERCINIADSQLAANLDEINDLQDPDLFYNKIKAEVEARTPQTPSKSVSDLLRNASYVASIVAARIHNAYMLASAWRLVGDTLRELSEAGVQDTTVKTYLGKNANIRAKYLVLYDIVNIVAQAGQSKFALLATTAPHYSQYFKRFEDSETGELEYVFDWAYLKDMHKSFIDSIIVELCLPQSPLPRQILFQILHEAIEESPREAKRFPQAVWDAVGDLSVIVQLQEYLESPLLGAEGDAWKKQPREMPEEYEDWVDAQIFSEKASKMYANFKDTIYPLEKTKFAYVLDNMWKFVNLSYKEVCGKDIDSLWQLEDVKQMAPQWHAFYVAGSKRRGSGDESDDDDMPGLLPVKSKGKASGKNPPRLAITNGDGESDASMPSLQTVSDSSDEDESDDEGDYDDYSDDDDHKTESESGYDTDDEDALRDMLREAMDAAMATPDFFDPKSAALEFDELTEDRKGNPFLKLLGSLRGRMFSSNPTLRTTDRTEPRRPYASGKSRKTTIEDVVDEDDASTSTAKKKKKKPRKKKRPATAASTQETLAEQPAPQSPTVHGAPASPGKKKTTPRPTQNPLHNPSINTSINSSATTLPHLSTTSLPLPQSAQSAHKYMRTEGLVTKLKEKVKSRPESNSLELIPEKKGFFSRFKKDKTAEEEEGKNGSKFSYFSKLSKKTATYMHQLLQTSEDEKKGLAPMKWENFLKVMREMGFSYDPSTAGSSVRFDPPDRRDKPITFHKPHPDPTLHPVMLKEFSKKLKRYYGWSEEDFYKATQ
;
A
#
# COMPACT_ATOMS: atom_id res chain seq x y z
N MET A 1 0.12 4.99 86.49
CA MET A 1 -0.47 4.56 85.20
C MET A 1 0.08 5.45 84.10
N PRO A 2 0.94 4.95 83.21
CA PRO A 2 1.44 5.73 82.08
C PRO A 2 0.52 5.56 80.85
N PRO A 3 0.31 6.64 80.05
CA PRO A 3 -0.65 6.69 78.96
C PRO A 3 -0.11 6.10 77.64
N ALA A 4 -1.07 5.66 76.81
CA ALA A 4 -0.89 5.03 75.51
C ALA A 4 -0.14 5.89 74.49
N LYS A 5 0.85 5.28 73.81
CA LYS A 5 1.51 5.85 72.63
C LYS A 5 0.77 5.45 71.36
N GLY A 6 0.47 6.45 70.55
CA GLY A 6 -0.26 6.35 69.29
C GLY A 6 0.47 5.57 68.19
N LYS A 7 -0.31 5.03 67.26
CA LYS A 7 0.12 4.33 66.05
C LYS A 7 0.84 5.30 65.10
N PRO A 8 1.98 4.91 64.48
CA PRO A 8 2.60 5.69 63.40
C PRO A 8 1.84 5.50 62.08
N ALA A 9 1.80 6.58 61.29
CA ALA A 9 1.11 6.70 60.02
C ALA A 9 1.73 5.80 58.92
N LEU A 10 0.87 5.18 58.11
CA LEU A 10 1.23 4.42 56.92
C LEU A 10 1.57 5.37 55.77
N SER A 11 2.78 5.20 55.24
CA SER A 11 3.31 5.86 54.04
C SER A 11 2.56 5.37 52.79
N THR A 12 2.08 6.30 51.98
CA THR A 12 1.50 6.05 50.66
C THR A 12 2.60 5.85 49.61
N SER A 13 2.90 4.61 49.25
CA SER A 13 3.58 4.29 47.99
C SER A 13 2.57 3.68 47.02
N ARG A 14 2.37 4.37 45.90
CA ARG A 14 1.74 3.85 44.69
C ARG A 14 2.61 2.70 44.18
N ASP A 15 2.07 1.50 44.15
CA ASP A 15 2.45 0.49 43.17
C ASP A 15 1.39 -0.62 43.15
N LEU A 16 1.26 -1.22 41.96
CA LEU A 16 0.42 -2.37 41.59
C LEU A 16 -1.02 -2.03 41.17
N VAL A 17 -1.15 -1.60 39.90
CA VAL A 17 -2.36 -1.86 39.11
C VAL A 17 -2.45 -3.37 38.88
N PRO A 18 -3.56 -4.05 39.23
CA PRO A 18 -3.74 -5.45 38.91
C PRO A 18 -3.90 -5.61 37.39
N VAL A 19 -2.90 -6.22 36.76
CA VAL A 19 -2.98 -6.65 35.37
C VAL A 19 -3.91 -7.86 35.32
N GLY A 20 -4.97 -7.78 34.53
CA GLY A 20 -5.88 -8.91 34.29
C GLY A 20 -5.17 -10.11 33.64
N PRO A 21 -5.82 -11.28 33.58
CA PRO A 21 -5.18 -12.54 33.18
C PRO A 21 -4.54 -12.42 31.79
N ARG A 22 -3.21 -12.53 31.75
CA ARG A 22 -2.43 -12.74 30.52
C ARG A 22 -2.55 -14.20 30.11
N GLU A 23 -3.70 -14.59 29.60
CA GLU A 23 -3.80 -15.80 28.79
C GLU A 23 -3.97 -15.36 27.34
N VAL A 24 -3.25 -16.04 26.43
CA VAL A 24 -3.26 -15.88 24.96
C VAL A 24 -2.44 -14.73 24.34
N PHE A 25 -1.19 -14.52 24.77
CA PHE A 25 -0.14 -14.03 23.86
C PHE A 25 0.96 -15.09 23.74
N ALA A 26 0.64 -16.22 23.10
CA ALA A 26 1.67 -17.15 22.66
C ALA A 26 2.39 -16.54 21.45
N LYS A 27 3.74 -16.48 21.50
CA LYS A 27 4.61 -16.04 20.41
C LYS A 27 4.50 -16.86 19.10
N ASN A 28 3.58 -17.82 19.03
CA ASN A 28 3.34 -18.67 17.87
C ASN A 28 1.93 -18.40 17.31
N LEU A 29 1.80 -17.41 16.44
CA LEU A 29 0.55 -16.99 15.77
C LEU A 29 -0.08 -18.06 14.85
N SER A 30 0.56 -19.21 14.66
CA SER A 30 0.08 -20.31 13.80
C SER A 30 -0.51 -21.50 14.59
N ARG A 31 -0.47 -21.48 15.93
CA ARG A 31 -1.00 -22.60 16.73
C ARG A 31 -2.51 -22.47 16.88
N ARG A 32 -3.25 -23.43 16.29
CA ARG A 32 -4.70 -23.58 16.50
C ARG A 32 -5.01 -23.82 17.98
N ASP A 33 -6.19 -23.37 18.42
CA ASP A 33 -6.67 -23.63 19.78
C ASP A 33 -7.01 -25.12 20.00
N GLU A 34 -7.42 -25.48 21.23
CA GLU A 34 -7.80 -26.86 21.59
C GLU A 34 -8.95 -27.41 20.75
N ASN A 35 -9.74 -26.54 20.12
CA ASN A 35 -10.86 -26.89 19.26
C ASN A 35 -10.49 -26.85 17.76
N GLY A 36 -9.21 -26.64 17.42
CA GLY A 36 -8.73 -26.55 16.05
C GLY A 36 -9.01 -25.21 15.36
N ASN A 37 -9.47 -24.18 16.09
CA ASN A 37 -9.72 -22.85 15.55
C ASN A 37 -8.43 -22.06 15.37
N LYS A 38 -8.42 -21.30 14.28
CA LYS A 38 -7.46 -20.22 13.99
C LYS A 38 -7.52 -19.14 15.10
N PRO A 39 -6.39 -18.55 15.56
CA PRO A 39 -6.35 -17.57 16.65
C PRO A 39 -7.36 -16.41 16.59
N LEU A 40 -7.56 -15.77 15.43
CA LEU A 40 -8.54 -14.71 15.26
C LEU A 40 -9.97 -15.23 15.38
N THR A 41 -10.23 -16.44 14.89
CA THR A 41 -11.53 -17.09 15.05
C THR A 41 -11.78 -17.45 16.51
N ALA A 42 -10.77 -17.96 17.22
CA ALA A 42 -10.86 -18.23 18.65
C ALA A 42 -11.13 -16.95 19.45
N ARG A 43 -10.41 -15.86 19.17
CA ARG A 43 -10.63 -14.54 19.79
C ARG A 43 -12.05 -14.05 19.51
N ALA A 44 -12.51 -14.11 18.26
CA ALA A 44 -13.86 -13.70 17.92
C ALA A 44 -14.93 -14.57 18.61
N LEU A 45 -14.72 -15.89 18.73
CA LEU A 45 -15.63 -16.78 19.47
C LEU A 45 -15.69 -16.44 20.98
N VAL A 46 -14.56 -16.09 21.59
CA VAL A 46 -14.52 -15.61 22.98
C VAL A 46 -15.27 -14.29 23.12
N LEU A 47 -15.09 -13.36 22.17
CA LEU A 47 -15.85 -12.11 22.15
C LEU A 47 -17.34 -12.38 22.00
N ARG A 48 -17.74 -13.27 21.08
CA ARG A 48 -19.14 -13.68 20.87
C ARG A 48 -19.77 -14.28 22.13
N ASN A 49 -19.06 -15.17 22.83
CA ASN A 49 -19.57 -15.92 23.98
C ASN A 49 -19.31 -15.23 25.34
N GLY A 50 -18.63 -14.08 25.34
CA GLY A 50 -18.23 -13.37 26.55
C GLY A 50 -19.38 -12.64 27.24
N LYS A 51 -19.13 -12.17 28.47
CA LYS A 51 -20.11 -11.43 29.32
C LYS A 51 -20.70 -10.16 28.67
N TYR A 52 -20.03 -9.63 27.63
CA TYR A 52 -20.43 -8.46 26.85
C TYR A 52 -20.44 -8.74 25.33
N GLY A 53 -20.46 -10.01 24.91
CA GLY A 53 -20.45 -10.38 23.49
C GLY A 53 -21.65 -9.83 22.72
N ALA A 54 -21.53 -9.79 21.39
CA ALA A 54 -22.50 -9.20 20.47
C ALA A 54 -23.92 -9.57 20.86
N ARG A 55 -24.57 -8.63 21.55
CA ARG A 55 -25.83 -8.76 22.30
C ARG A 55 -25.70 -9.50 23.64
N GLY A 56 -25.43 -8.75 24.70
CA GLY A 56 -25.79 -9.13 26.08
C GLY A 56 -27.31 -9.35 26.32
N THR A 57 -28.08 -9.74 25.30
CA THR A 57 -29.51 -10.07 25.30
C THR A 57 -29.77 -11.56 25.52
N GLY A 58 -28.76 -12.43 25.40
CA GLY A 58 -28.97 -13.88 25.47
C GLY A 58 -29.75 -14.45 24.28
N GLU A 59 -29.76 -13.75 23.13
CA GLU A 59 -30.33 -14.29 21.90
C GLU A 59 -29.50 -15.48 21.39
N LEU A 60 -30.18 -16.61 21.21
CA LEU A 60 -29.65 -17.78 20.51
C LEU A 60 -29.30 -17.35 19.07
N MET A 61 -28.01 -17.32 18.75
CA MET A 61 -27.56 -17.17 17.36
C MET A 61 -28.07 -18.38 16.56
N ALA A 62 -28.70 -18.12 15.42
CA ALA A 62 -29.35 -19.15 14.59
C ALA A 62 -28.35 -20.10 13.91
N MET A 63 -27.08 -19.72 13.79
CA MET A 63 -26.03 -20.50 13.11
C MET A 63 -24.95 -20.97 14.09
N GLY A 64 -24.53 -22.22 13.94
CA GLY A 64 -23.46 -22.80 14.78
C GLY A 64 -22.09 -22.20 14.47
N ARG A 65 -21.84 -21.87 13.19
CA ARG A 65 -20.57 -21.35 12.67
C ARG A 65 -20.57 -19.83 12.49
N MET A 66 -19.48 -19.18 12.88
CA MET A 66 -19.30 -17.74 12.76
C MET A 66 -19.03 -17.33 11.31
N SER A 67 -19.70 -16.29 10.82
CA SER A 67 -19.43 -15.76 9.48
C SER A 67 -18.18 -14.88 9.43
N GLY A 68 -17.57 -14.75 8.25
CA GLY A 68 -16.45 -13.85 8.04
C GLY A 68 -16.80 -12.41 8.40
N ARG A 69 -18.00 -11.96 8.05
CA ARG A 69 -18.47 -10.62 8.42
C ARG A 69 -18.71 -10.46 9.91
N GLU A 70 -19.31 -11.45 10.57
CA GLU A 70 -19.50 -11.45 12.03
C GLU A 70 -18.14 -11.39 12.75
N LYS A 71 -17.16 -12.16 12.28
CA LYS A 71 -15.78 -12.13 12.77
C LYS A 71 -15.17 -10.72 12.63
N LEU A 72 -15.37 -10.05 11.50
CA LEU A 72 -14.90 -8.68 11.28
C LEU A 72 -15.56 -7.68 12.25
N ASP A 73 -16.88 -7.71 12.37
CA ASP A 73 -17.62 -6.81 13.25
C ASP A 73 -17.15 -6.97 14.72
N LEU A 74 -17.06 -8.21 15.21
CA LEU A 74 -16.62 -8.51 16.59
C LEU A 74 -15.19 -8.04 16.88
N LEU A 75 -14.24 -8.36 15.98
CA LEU A 75 -12.84 -7.97 16.15
C LEU A 75 -12.68 -6.44 16.06
N SER A 76 -13.45 -5.81 15.17
CA SER A 76 -13.41 -4.35 15.03
C SER A 76 -13.99 -3.65 16.24
N GLU A 77 -15.13 -4.10 16.77
CA GLU A 77 -15.75 -3.55 17.98
C GLU A 77 -14.80 -3.64 19.18
N ASP A 78 -14.18 -4.80 19.42
CA ASP A 78 -13.18 -4.99 20.50
C ASP A 78 -11.97 -4.06 20.30
N LEU A 79 -11.45 -3.91 19.09
CA LEU A 79 -10.35 -2.98 18.82
C LEU A 79 -10.75 -1.51 18.97
N ILE A 80 -11.98 -1.12 18.62
CA ILE A 80 -12.52 0.22 18.85
C ILE A 80 -12.69 0.50 20.35
N GLU A 81 -13.19 -0.46 21.12
CA GLU A 81 -13.33 -0.30 22.58
C GLU A 81 -11.97 -0.23 23.28
N ARG A 82 -11.01 -1.05 22.83
CA ARG A 82 -9.62 -0.97 23.29
C ARG A 82 -8.98 0.35 22.91
N SER A 83 -9.20 0.89 21.72
CA SER A 83 -8.61 2.17 21.33
C SER A 83 -9.16 3.36 22.13
N LYS A 84 -10.41 3.28 22.60
CA LYS A 84 -10.99 4.28 23.53
C LYS A 84 -10.36 4.25 24.92
N THR A 85 -9.87 3.09 25.37
CA THR A 85 -9.30 2.89 26.72
C THR A 85 -7.77 2.92 26.73
N ALA A 86 -7.13 2.58 25.61
CA ALA A 86 -5.70 2.59 25.44
C ALA A 86 -5.18 4.02 25.23
N ILE A 87 -3.94 4.25 25.65
CA ILE A 87 -3.17 5.40 25.20
C ILE A 87 -2.87 5.13 23.72
N GLY A 88 -3.47 5.91 22.82
CA GLY A 88 -3.25 5.77 21.37
C GLY A 88 -1.76 5.82 20.99
N THR A 89 -1.44 5.37 19.79
CA THR A 89 -0.06 5.32 19.29
C THR A 89 0.63 6.67 19.50
N PRO A 90 1.76 6.73 20.23
CA PRO A 90 2.37 8.00 20.59
C PRO A 90 2.85 8.74 19.34
N PHE A 91 2.59 10.04 19.27
CA PHE A 91 3.10 10.89 18.20
C PHE A 91 4.63 10.84 18.16
N ARG A 92 5.18 10.64 16.95
CA ARG A 92 6.62 10.57 16.70
C ARG A 92 6.95 11.41 15.48
N LEU A 93 7.37 12.66 15.71
CA LEU A 93 7.59 13.63 14.64
C LEU A 93 8.65 13.15 13.64
N GLU A 94 9.77 12.61 14.13
CA GLU A 94 10.83 12.06 13.28
C GLU A 94 10.30 10.89 12.42
N ARG A 95 9.43 10.03 12.97
CA ARG A 95 8.82 8.94 12.20
C ARG A 95 7.87 9.49 11.13
N CYS A 96 7.08 10.51 11.44
CA CYS A 96 6.19 11.18 10.49
C CYS A 96 6.98 11.78 9.31
N ILE A 97 8.08 12.49 9.60
CA ILE A 97 8.97 13.07 8.57
C ILE A 97 9.56 11.94 7.71
N ASN A 98 10.07 10.87 8.33
CA ASN A 98 10.61 9.73 7.58
C ASN A 98 9.56 9.02 6.72
N ILE A 99 8.29 8.98 7.15
CA ILE A 99 7.20 8.48 6.30
C ILE A 99 7.00 9.41 5.11
N ALA A 100 6.86 10.71 5.34
CA ALA A 100 6.63 11.69 4.27
C ALA A 100 7.77 11.72 3.24
N ASP A 101 9.02 11.74 3.69
CA ASP A 101 10.20 11.74 2.82
C ASP A 101 10.31 10.44 2.02
N SER A 102 10.03 9.30 2.66
CA SER A 102 10.02 8.00 2.01
C SER A 102 8.93 7.87 0.93
N GLN A 103 7.75 8.43 1.20
CA GLN A 103 6.64 8.43 0.25
C GLN A 103 6.84 9.43 -0.89
N LEU A 104 7.39 10.62 -0.60
CA LEU A 104 7.84 11.55 -1.63
C LEU A 104 8.88 10.88 -2.55
N ALA A 105 9.90 10.26 -1.96
CA ALA A 105 10.93 9.49 -2.65
C ALA A 105 10.32 8.41 -3.56
N ALA A 106 9.41 7.59 -3.05
CA ALA A 106 8.75 6.54 -3.83
C ALA A 106 7.98 7.08 -5.05
N ASN A 107 7.27 8.20 -4.91
CA ASN A 107 6.55 8.82 -6.03
C ASN A 107 7.49 9.51 -7.03
N LEU A 108 8.61 10.10 -6.57
CA LEU A 108 9.66 10.61 -7.47
C LEU A 108 10.34 9.47 -8.25
N ASP A 109 10.52 8.30 -7.62
CA ASP A 109 11.04 7.13 -8.31
C ASP A 109 10.10 6.64 -9.40
N GLU A 110 8.79 6.61 -9.14
CA GLU A 110 7.80 6.31 -10.16
C GLU A 110 7.87 7.29 -11.34
N ILE A 111 8.03 8.60 -11.09
CA ILE A 111 8.25 9.60 -12.15
C ILE A 111 9.52 9.29 -12.95
N ASN A 112 10.61 8.97 -12.28
CA ASN A 112 11.89 8.67 -12.92
C ASN A 112 11.83 7.36 -13.72
N ASP A 113 11.12 6.35 -13.22
CA ASP A 113 10.91 5.07 -13.91
C ASP A 113 10.08 5.27 -15.19
N LEU A 114 9.12 6.21 -15.18
CA LEU A 114 8.38 6.65 -16.36
C LEU A 114 9.22 7.50 -17.34
N GLN A 115 10.43 7.88 -16.96
CA GLN A 115 11.42 8.55 -17.82
C GLN A 115 12.55 7.60 -18.24
N ASP A 116 12.62 6.39 -17.67
CA ASP A 116 13.67 5.43 -17.93
C ASP A 116 13.26 4.42 -19.03
N PRO A 117 13.97 4.36 -20.18
CA PRO A 117 13.64 3.45 -21.28
C PRO A 117 13.68 1.96 -20.91
N ASP A 118 14.49 1.59 -19.94
CA ASP A 118 14.61 0.19 -19.50
C ASP A 118 13.42 -0.26 -18.65
N LEU A 119 12.74 0.68 -17.98
CA LEU A 119 11.68 0.40 -17.01
C LEU A 119 10.29 0.72 -17.57
N PHE A 120 10.17 1.79 -18.35
CA PHE A 120 8.91 2.31 -18.87
C PHE A 120 8.01 1.23 -19.48
N TYR A 121 8.56 0.43 -20.42
CA TYR A 121 7.79 -0.59 -21.12
C TYR A 121 7.13 -1.58 -20.15
N ASN A 122 7.91 -2.12 -19.21
CA ASN A 122 7.41 -3.13 -18.28
C ASN A 122 6.43 -2.53 -17.26
N LYS A 123 6.71 -1.30 -16.79
CA LYS A 123 5.82 -0.57 -15.87
C LYS A 123 4.46 -0.29 -16.52
N ILE A 124 4.42 0.26 -17.73
CA ILE A 124 3.18 0.53 -18.45
C ILE A 124 2.44 -0.75 -18.82
N LYS A 125 3.16 -1.81 -19.26
CA LYS A 125 2.54 -3.10 -19.52
C LYS A 125 1.83 -3.65 -18.28
N ALA A 126 2.49 -3.63 -17.12
CA ALA A 126 1.91 -4.04 -15.86
C ALA A 126 0.69 -3.18 -15.45
N GLU A 127 0.73 -1.87 -15.73
CA GLU A 127 -0.43 -0.98 -15.49
C GLU A 127 -1.64 -1.37 -16.35
N VAL A 128 -1.39 -1.61 -17.65
CA VAL A 128 -2.44 -1.99 -18.60
C VAL A 128 -3.07 -3.31 -18.19
N GLU A 129 -2.24 -4.28 -17.79
CA GLU A 129 -2.69 -5.56 -17.23
C GLU A 129 -3.53 -5.36 -15.97
N ALA A 130 -3.07 -4.53 -15.03
CA ALA A 130 -3.76 -4.26 -13.77
C ALA A 130 -5.10 -3.52 -13.96
N ARG A 131 -5.23 -2.67 -14.99
CA ARG A 131 -6.46 -1.89 -15.28
C ARG A 131 -7.41 -2.56 -16.26
N THR A 132 -7.06 -3.74 -16.76
CA THR A 132 -7.89 -4.48 -17.71
C THR A 132 -8.69 -5.56 -16.96
N PRO A 133 -10.03 -5.53 -17.01
CA PRO A 133 -10.83 -6.64 -16.50
C PRO A 133 -10.46 -7.94 -17.25
N GLN A 134 -10.23 -9.03 -16.52
CA GLN A 134 -10.01 -10.34 -17.12
C GLN A 134 -11.32 -10.96 -17.60
N THR A 135 -11.88 -10.43 -18.68
CA THR A 135 -13.03 -11.06 -19.35
C THR A 135 -12.57 -12.08 -20.38
N PRO A 136 -13.25 -13.24 -20.52
CA PRO A 136 -12.85 -14.31 -21.45
C PRO A 136 -12.87 -13.89 -22.93
N SER A 137 -13.46 -12.74 -23.29
CA SER A 137 -13.62 -12.31 -24.68
C SER A 137 -12.58 -11.31 -25.20
N LYS A 138 -11.71 -10.74 -24.36
CA LYS A 138 -10.69 -9.76 -24.78
C LYS A 138 -9.37 -10.09 -24.11
N SER A 139 -8.36 -10.46 -24.90
CA SER A 139 -7.03 -10.70 -24.35
C SER A 139 -6.35 -9.36 -24.01
N VAL A 140 -5.48 -9.35 -23.00
CA VAL A 140 -4.59 -8.20 -22.71
C VAL A 140 -3.82 -7.76 -23.96
N SER A 141 -3.44 -8.73 -24.80
CA SER A 141 -2.77 -8.48 -26.07
C SER A 141 -3.59 -7.65 -27.05
N ASP A 142 -4.92 -7.72 -27.01
CA ASP A 142 -5.81 -6.92 -27.86
C ASP A 142 -5.89 -5.45 -27.39
N LEU A 143 -5.81 -5.21 -26.07
CA LEU A 143 -5.83 -3.86 -25.52
C LEU A 143 -4.49 -3.15 -25.62
N LEU A 144 -3.38 -3.89 -25.55
CA LEU A 144 -2.05 -3.36 -25.89
C LEU A 144 -1.95 -2.90 -27.35
N ARG A 145 -2.83 -3.39 -28.24
CA ARG A 145 -2.95 -2.92 -29.63
C ARG A 145 -3.76 -1.64 -29.77
N ASN A 146 -4.52 -1.23 -28.75
CA ASN A 146 -5.27 0.01 -28.78
C ASN A 146 -4.40 1.19 -28.32
N ALA A 147 -3.81 1.90 -29.29
CA ALA A 147 -2.93 3.04 -29.04
C ALA A 147 -3.56 4.13 -28.14
N SER A 148 -4.86 4.43 -28.33
CA SER A 148 -5.56 5.45 -27.54
C SER A 148 -5.74 5.03 -26.08
N TYR A 149 -6.03 3.75 -25.83
CA TYR A 149 -6.19 3.20 -24.49
C TYR A 149 -4.85 3.14 -23.73
N VAL A 150 -3.78 2.69 -24.40
CA VAL A 150 -2.44 2.69 -23.79
C VAL A 150 -1.99 4.12 -23.48
N ALA A 151 -2.18 5.06 -24.41
CA ALA A 151 -1.81 6.46 -24.20
C ALA A 151 -2.60 7.13 -23.08
N SER A 152 -3.89 6.81 -22.92
CA SER A 152 -4.68 7.35 -21.80
C SER A 152 -4.24 6.79 -20.44
N ILE A 153 -3.84 5.51 -20.38
CA ILE A 153 -3.26 4.91 -19.17
C ILE A 153 -1.92 5.58 -18.83
N VAL A 154 -1.04 5.79 -19.81
CA VAL A 154 0.22 6.52 -19.63
C VAL A 154 -0.04 7.92 -19.07
N ALA A 155 -0.98 8.66 -19.66
CA ALA A 155 -1.31 10.01 -19.21
C ALA A 155 -1.87 10.04 -17.78
N ALA A 156 -2.76 9.11 -17.42
CA ALA A 156 -3.30 8.99 -16.08
C ALA A 156 -2.21 8.60 -15.06
N ARG A 157 -1.30 7.69 -15.42
CA ARG A 157 -0.19 7.28 -14.55
C ARG A 157 0.80 8.42 -14.30
N ILE A 158 1.13 9.20 -15.33
CA ILE A 158 1.94 10.42 -15.19
C ILE A 158 1.24 11.42 -14.26
N HIS A 159 -0.04 11.72 -14.48
CA HIS A 159 -0.80 12.62 -13.61
C HIS A 159 -0.74 12.17 -12.13
N ASN A 160 -1.09 10.91 -11.87
CA ASN A 160 -1.16 10.38 -10.51
C ASN A 160 0.19 10.42 -9.80
N ALA A 161 1.29 10.08 -10.48
CA ALA A 161 2.63 10.09 -9.90
C ALA A 161 3.07 11.50 -9.49
N TYR A 162 2.84 12.50 -10.34
CA TYR A 162 3.16 13.89 -10.04
C TYR A 162 2.26 14.49 -8.95
N MET A 163 0.95 14.20 -9.00
CA MET A 163 0.00 14.65 -8.00
C MET A 163 0.38 14.16 -6.60
N LEU A 164 0.69 12.86 -6.47
CA LEU A 164 1.08 12.26 -5.19
C LEU A 164 2.45 12.73 -4.73
N ALA A 165 3.44 12.84 -5.63
CA ALA A 165 4.75 13.40 -5.28
C ALA A 165 4.63 14.83 -4.70
N SER A 166 3.87 15.70 -5.37
CA SER A 166 3.65 17.08 -4.91
C SER A 166 2.87 17.12 -3.58
N ALA A 167 1.88 16.24 -3.39
CA ALA A 167 1.16 16.14 -2.11
C ALA A 167 2.09 15.74 -0.96
N TRP A 168 2.96 14.75 -1.18
CA TRP A 168 3.93 14.31 -0.16
C TRP A 168 5.00 15.35 0.13
N ARG A 169 5.37 16.18 -0.86
CA ARG A 169 6.19 17.37 -0.63
C ARG A 169 5.51 18.32 0.35
N LEU A 170 4.24 18.68 0.11
CA LEU A 170 3.49 19.56 1.03
C LEU A 170 3.42 19.00 2.45
N VAL A 171 3.15 17.70 2.59
CA VAL A 171 3.12 17.01 3.90
C VAL A 171 4.48 17.08 4.58
N GLY A 172 5.56 16.76 3.86
CA GLY A 172 6.93 16.79 4.40
C GLY A 172 7.40 18.18 4.80
N ASP A 173 7.12 19.19 3.97
CA ASP A 173 7.47 20.59 4.23
C ASP A 173 6.72 21.11 5.47
N THR A 174 5.42 20.81 5.57
CA THR A 174 4.62 21.19 6.75
C THR A 174 5.12 20.52 8.03
N LEU A 175 5.51 19.24 7.98
CA LEU A 175 6.10 18.53 9.12
C LEU A 175 7.45 19.14 9.56
N ARG A 176 8.30 19.54 8.59
CA ARG A 176 9.56 20.23 8.87
C ARG A 176 9.33 21.59 9.50
N GLU A 177 8.37 22.37 9.00
CA GLU A 177 7.99 23.65 9.61
C GLU A 177 7.52 23.50 11.06
N LEU A 178 6.75 22.45 11.36
CA LEU A 178 6.33 22.14 12.73
C LEU A 178 7.54 21.79 13.61
N SER A 179 8.49 21.03 13.08
CA SER A 179 9.76 20.71 13.77
C SER A 179 10.58 21.97 14.06
N GLU A 180 10.71 22.86 13.08
CA GLU A 180 11.43 24.14 13.22
C GLU A 180 10.74 25.10 14.22
N ALA A 181 9.41 25.04 14.31
CA ALA A 181 8.63 25.76 15.31
C ALA A 181 8.77 25.17 16.75
N GLY A 182 9.53 24.09 16.91
CA GLY A 182 9.83 23.46 18.20
C GLY A 182 8.80 22.45 18.68
N VAL A 183 7.91 21.96 17.80
CA VAL A 183 7.03 20.83 18.13
C VAL A 183 7.87 19.59 18.37
N GLN A 184 7.65 18.89 19.48
CA GLN A 184 8.32 17.64 19.83
C GLN A 184 7.29 16.60 20.28
N ASP A 185 7.69 15.33 20.23
CA ASP A 185 6.86 14.16 20.56
C ASP A 185 6.10 14.32 21.89
N THR A 186 6.77 14.82 22.94
CA THR A 186 6.21 14.94 24.29
C THR A 186 5.42 16.23 24.52
N THR A 187 5.67 17.26 23.71
CA THR A 187 5.14 18.61 23.94
C THR A 187 4.01 18.98 22.99
N VAL A 188 3.80 18.21 21.91
CA VAL A 188 2.85 18.49 20.82
C VAL A 188 1.49 18.95 21.33
N LYS A 189 0.82 18.19 22.21
CA LYS A 189 -0.52 18.55 22.73
C LYS A 189 -0.53 19.88 23.48
N THR A 190 0.53 20.15 24.25
CA THR A 190 0.69 21.42 24.97
C THR A 190 0.92 22.59 24.00
N TYR A 191 1.70 22.38 22.93
CA TYR A 191 1.93 23.40 21.90
C TYR A 191 0.67 23.70 21.11
N LEU A 192 -0.11 22.67 20.74
CA LEU A 192 -1.40 22.84 20.05
C LEU A 192 -2.42 23.61 20.90
N GLY A 193 -2.42 23.39 22.22
CA GLY A 193 -3.28 24.16 23.14
C GLY A 193 -2.86 25.63 23.27
N LYS A 194 -1.56 25.91 23.32
CA LYS A 194 -1.02 27.25 23.57
C LYS A 194 -0.92 28.14 22.33
N ASN A 195 -0.65 27.58 21.17
CA ASN A 195 -0.34 28.33 19.96
C ASN A 195 -1.36 28.06 18.85
N ALA A 196 -2.24 29.02 18.62
CA ALA A 196 -3.30 28.92 17.61
C ALA A 196 -2.75 28.79 16.17
N ASN A 197 -1.59 29.38 15.86
CA ASN A 197 -0.98 29.28 14.53
C ASN A 197 -0.43 27.86 14.30
N ILE A 198 0.34 27.32 15.25
CA ILE A 198 0.82 25.94 15.18
C ILE A 198 -0.36 24.96 15.13
N ARG A 199 -1.42 25.22 15.90
CA ARG A 199 -2.65 24.42 15.84
C ARG A 199 -3.29 24.45 14.46
N ALA A 200 -3.45 25.63 13.86
CA ALA A 200 -4.00 25.75 12.51
C ALA A 200 -3.16 24.98 11.48
N LYS A 201 -1.83 25.13 11.50
CA LYS A 201 -0.92 24.39 10.62
C LYS A 201 -1.00 22.88 10.80
N TYR A 202 -1.07 22.41 12.06
CA TYR A 202 -1.19 20.99 12.37
C TYR A 202 -2.52 20.41 11.86
N LEU A 203 -3.60 21.15 12.03
CA LEU A 203 -4.93 20.77 11.55
C LEU A 203 -5.00 20.74 10.01
N VAL A 204 -4.35 21.70 9.34
CA VAL A 204 -4.17 21.67 7.87
C VAL A 204 -3.40 20.43 7.44
N LEU A 205 -2.28 20.11 8.10
CA LEU A 205 -1.51 18.90 7.82
C LEU A 205 -2.38 17.64 7.98
N TYR A 206 -3.16 17.56 9.06
CA TYR A 206 -4.09 16.46 9.29
C TYR A 206 -5.11 16.32 8.15
N ASP A 207 -5.68 17.44 7.67
CA ASP A 207 -6.64 17.43 6.57
C ASP A 207 -5.98 17.02 5.24
N ILE A 208 -4.79 17.52 4.92
CA ILE A 208 -4.03 17.13 3.72
C ILE A 208 -3.73 15.64 3.72
N VAL A 209 -3.28 15.08 4.86
CA VAL A 209 -3.00 13.64 4.96
C VAL A 209 -4.29 12.83 4.80
N ASN A 210 -5.43 13.28 5.33
CA ASN A 210 -6.73 12.63 5.10
C ASN A 210 -7.12 12.60 3.61
N ILE A 211 -6.86 13.69 2.90
CA ILE A 211 -7.09 13.81 1.46
C ILE A 211 -6.19 12.86 0.67
N VAL A 212 -4.89 12.81 1.00
CA VAL A 212 -3.94 11.87 0.38
C VAL A 212 -4.35 10.42 0.66
N ALA A 213 -4.84 10.13 1.86
CA ALA A 213 -5.34 8.81 2.22
C ALA A 213 -6.60 8.42 1.42
N GLN A 214 -7.49 9.37 1.13
CA GLN A 214 -8.63 9.14 0.26
C GLN A 214 -8.18 8.88 -1.19
N ALA A 215 -7.21 9.63 -1.71
CA ALA A 215 -6.63 9.37 -3.03
C ALA A 215 -5.98 7.97 -3.12
N GLY A 216 -5.26 7.55 -2.07
CA GLY A 216 -4.71 6.20 -1.95
C GLY A 216 -5.79 5.12 -1.91
N GLN A 217 -6.89 5.37 -1.18
CA GLN A 217 -8.06 4.49 -1.15
C GLN A 217 -8.71 4.37 -2.53
N SER A 218 -8.91 5.48 -3.26
CA SER A 218 -9.45 5.45 -4.61
C SER A 218 -8.57 4.67 -5.59
N LYS A 219 -7.24 4.83 -5.51
CA LYS A 219 -6.27 4.04 -6.31
C LYS A 219 -6.42 2.54 -6.01
N PHE A 220 -6.47 2.17 -4.72
CA PHE A 220 -6.67 0.79 -4.27
C PHE A 220 -8.01 0.22 -4.76
N ALA A 221 -9.10 0.94 -4.55
CA ALA A 221 -10.45 0.52 -4.93
C ALA A 221 -10.56 0.29 -6.44
N LEU A 222 -10.01 1.18 -7.26
CA LEU A 222 -10.01 1.03 -8.72
C LEU A 222 -9.29 -0.25 -9.17
N LEU A 223 -8.13 -0.56 -8.59
CA LEU A 223 -7.38 -1.79 -8.89
C LEU A 223 -8.12 -3.05 -8.43
N ALA A 224 -8.90 -2.97 -7.34
CA ALA A 224 -9.73 -4.08 -6.91
C ALA A 224 -10.86 -4.41 -7.91
N THR A 225 -11.39 -3.41 -8.62
CA THR A 225 -12.48 -3.62 -9.62
C THR A 225 -12.08 -4.43 -10.84
N THR A 226 -10.77 -4.56 -11.09
CA THR A 226 -10.21 -5.30 -12.24
C THR A 226 -9.46 -6.56 -11.81
N ALA A 227 -9.24 -6.73 -10.50
CA ALA A 227 -8.59 -7.90 -9.95
C ALA A 227 -9.44 -9.17 -10.16
N PRO A 228 -8.84 -10.32 -10.54
CA PRO A 228 -9.59 -11.53 -10.88
C PRO A 228 -10.58 -11.99 -9.79
N HIS A 229 -10.18 -11.94 -8.52
CA HIS A 229 -11.03 -12.35 -7.39
C HIS A 229 -12.01 -11.26 -6.94
N TYR A 230 -11.57 -10.01 -6.85
CA TYR A 230 -12.37 -8.94 -6.23
C TYR A 230 -13.31 -8.21 -7.18
N SER A 231 -13.10 -8.31 -8.50
CA SER A 231 -13.92 -7.61 -9.51
C SER A 231 -15.41 -7.95 -9.41
N GLN A 232 -15.75 -9.16 -8.97
CA GLN A 232 -17.13 -9.63 -8.81
C GLN A 232 -17.95 -8.79 -7.83
N TYR A 233 -17.33 -8.16 -6.84
CA TYR A 233 -18.04 -7.37 -5.82
C TYR A 233 -18.47 -5.99 -6.30
N PHE A 234 -18.06 -5.57 -7.50
CA PHE A 234 -18.26 -4.22 -7.99
C PHE A 234 -18.96 -4.21 -9.34
N LYS A 235 -20.02 -3.41 -9.45
CA LYS A 235 -20.71 -3.13 -10.72
C LYS A 235 -20.60 -1.66 -11.07
N ARG A 236 -20.59 -1.37 -12.37
CA ARG A 236 -20.61 0.02 -12.86
C ARG A 236 -22.02 0.59 -12.77
N PHE A 237 -22.10 1.80 -12.28
CA PHE A 237 -23.28 2.63 -12.22
C PHE A 237 -23.01 3.89 -13.04
N GLU A 238 -23.92 4.24 -13.93
CA GLU A 238 -23.84 5.50 -14.69
C GLU A 238 -24.79 6.48 -14.04
N ASP A 239 -24.23 7.59 -13.56
CA ASP A 239 -25.02 8.65 -12.98
C ASP A 239 -25.84 9.33 -14.08
N SER A 240 -27.16 9.33 -13.91
CA SER A 240 -28.08 9.93 -14.87
C SER A 240 -27.95 11.47 -14.92
N GLU A 241 -27.44 12.11 -13.86
CA GLU A 241 -27.30 13.56 -13.80
C GLU A 241 -25.97 14.06 -14.39
N THR A 242 -24.86 13.43 -14.00
CA THR A 242 -23.51 13.86 -14.41
C THR A 242 -22.97 13.10 -15.62
N GLY A 243 -23.52 11.92 -15.93
CA GLY A 243 -22.95 10.99 -16.91
C GLY A 243 -21.63 10.36 -16.45
N GLU A 244 -21.23 10.57 -15.19
CA GLU A 244 -20.03 9.96 -14.64
C GLU A 244 -20.26 8.50 -14.30
N LEU A 245 -19.25 7.68 -14.57
CA LEU A 245 -19.26 6.26 -14.26
C LEU A 245 -18.65 6.06 -12.87
N GLU A 246 -19.42 5.43 -11.99
CA GLU A 246 -19.01 5.09 -10.63
C GLU A 246 -19.10 3.58 -10.42
N TYR A 247 -18.40 3.07 -9.42
CA TYR A 247 -18.52 1.71 -8.95
C TYR A 247 -19.35 1.67 -7.68
N VAL A 248 -20.30 0.75 -7.66
CA VAL A 248 -21.13 0.41 -6.49
C VAL A 248 -20.98 -1.07 -6.18
N PHE A 249 -21.32 -1.46 -4.95
CA PHE A 249 -21.32 -2.87 -4.57
C PHE A 249 -22.35 -3.67 -5.39
N ASP A 250 -21.97 -4.88 -5.84
CA ASP A 250 -22.88 -5.82 -6.49
C ASP A 250 -23.57 -6.71 -5.46
N TRP A 251 -24.86 -6.44 -5.24
CA TRP A 251 -25.73 -7.16 -4.33
C TRP A 251 -25.81 -8.68 -4.61
N ALA A 252 -25.49 -9.13 -5.83
CA ALA A 252 -25.44 -10.56 -6.15
C ALA A 252 -24.42 -11.33 -5.31
N TYR A 253 -23.34 -10.67 -4.87
CA TYR A 253 -22.24 -11.27 -4.11
C TYR A 253 -22.30 -10.95 -2.62
N LEU A 254 -23.44 -10.45 -2.13
CA LEU A 254 -23.65 -10.13 -0.71
C LEU A 254 -23.43 -11.36 0.18
N LYS A 255 -23.92 -12.53 -0.25
CA LYS A 255 -23.75 -13.80 0.47
C LYS A 255 -22.28 -14.20 0.58
N ASP A 256 -21.53 -14.07 -0.51
CA ASP A 256 -20.13 -14.49 -0.57
C ASP A 256 -19.25 -13.57 0.27
N MET A 257 -19.48 -12.26 0.19
CA MET A 257 -18.79 -11.29 1.05
C MET A 257 -19.11 -11.53 2.54
N HIS A 258 -20.37 -11.81 2.90
CA HIS A 258 -20.73 -12.11 4.28
C HIS A 258 -20.00 -13.35 4.84
N LYS A 259 -19.76 -14.36 4.00
CA LYS A 259 -19.06 -15.59 4.41
C LYS A 259 -17.55 -15.40 4.55
N SER A 260 -16.94 -14.66 3.64
CA SER A 260 -15.49 -14.52 3.54
C SER A 260 -14.96 -13.40 4.42
N PHE A 261 -14.00 -13.73 5.28
CA PHE A 261 -13.43 -12.78 6.25
C PHE A 261 -12.55 -11.73 5.55
N ILE A 262 -11.63 -12.16 4.69
CA ILE A 262 -10.76 -11.24 3.96
C ILE A 262 -11.56 -10.42 2.94
N ASP A 263 -12.51 -11.01 2.22
CA ASP A 263 -13.28 -10.26 1.22
C ASP A 263 -14.16 -9.18 1.87
N SER A 264 -14.72 -9.45 3.05
CA SER A 264 -15.40 -8.43 3.88
C SER A 264 -14.48 -7.25 4.21
N ILE A 265 -13.22 -7.49 4.60
CA ILE A 265 -12.25 -6.43 4.91
C ILE A 265 -11.92 -5.62 3.65
N ILE A 266 -11.67 -6.30 2.53
CA ILE A 266 -11.28 -5.64 1.27
C ILE A 266 -12.43 -4.79 0.71
N VAL A 267 -13.66 -5.28 0.72
CA VAL A 267 -14.83 -4.49 0.28
C VAL A 267 -15.01 -3.25 1.17
N GLU A 268 -14.87 -3.38 2.49
CA GLU A 268 -14.92 -2.24 3.41
C GLU A 268 -13.78 -1.23 3.20
N LEU A 269 -12.59 -1.70 2.84
CA LEU A 269 -11.46 -0.82 2.48
C LEU A 269 -11.67 -0.12 1.12
N CYS A 270 -12.36 -0.73 0.16
CA CYS A 270 -12.63 -0.13 -1.14
C CYS A 270 -13.70 0.96 -1.07
N LEU A 271 -14.77 0.72 -0.31
CA LEU A 271 -15.91 1.63 -0.24
C LEU A 271 -15.62 2.81 0.70
N PRO A 272 -15.94 4.06 0.30
CA PRO A 272 -15.73 5.21 1.17
C PRO A 272 -16.69 5.18 2.36
N GLN A 273 -16.39 5.97 3.40
CA GLN A 273 -17.27 6.14 4.58
C GLN A 273 -17.60 4.82 5.30
N SER A 274 -16.66 3.87 5.35
CA SER A 274 -16.82 2.69 6.20
C SER A 274 -17.10 3.10 7.65
N PRO A 275 -18.04 2.43 8.34
CA PRO A 275 -18.23 2.64 9.78
C PRO A 275 -17.02 2.18 10.60
N LEU A 276 -16.14 1.38 10.00
CA LEU A 276 -14.92 0.86 10.63
C LEU A 276 -13.73 1.76 10.29
N PRO A 277 -12.96 2.23 11.29
CA PRO A 277 -11.74 3.01 11.04
C PRO A 277 -10.74 2.21 10.20
N ARG A 278 -10.11 2.89 9.22
CA ARG A 278 -9.14 2.26 8.31
C ARG A 278 -7.97 1.60 9.04
N GLN A 279 -7.47 2.21 10.10
CA GLN A 279 -6.39 1.68 10.94
C GLN A 279 -6.74 0.29 11.47
N ILE A 280 -7.99 0.12 11.91
CA ILE A 280 -8.50 -1.14 12.46
C ILE A 280 -8.65 -2.17 11.35
N LEU A 281 -9.19 -1.79 10.20
CA LEU A 281 -9.27 -2.66 9.03
C LEU A 281 -7.89 -3.17 8.59
N PHE A 282 -6.87 -2.30 8.56
CA PHE A 282 -5.51 -2.71 8.22
C PHE A 282 -4.86 -3.60 9.28
N GLN A 283 -5.08 -3.32 10.57
CA GLN A 283 -4.60 -4.18 11.64
C GLN A 283 -5.20 -5.60 11.52
N ILE A 284 -6.52 -5.68 11.33
CA ILE A 284 -7.22 -6.96 11.17
C ILE A 284 -6.76 -7.66 9.87
N LEU A 285 -6.59 -6.92 8.77
CA LEU A 285 -6.10 -7.47 7.51
C LEU A 285 -4.72 -8.10 7.66
N HIS A 286 -3.81 -7.41 8.37
CA HIS A 286 -2.46 -7.92 8.62
C HIS A 286 -2.51 -9.22 9.41
N GLU A 287 -3.22 -9.24 10.54
CA GLU A 287 -3.40 -10.43 11.37
C GLU A 287 -4.06 -11.58 10.56
N ALA A 288 -5.04 -11.28 9.71
CA ALA A 288 -5.75 -12.25 8.88
C ALA A 288 -4.84 -12.91 7.82
N ILE A 289 -3.96 -12.12 7.21
CA ILE A 289 -3.04 -12.59 6.16
C ILE A 289 -1.90 -13.41 6.76
N GLU A 290 -1.40 -13.05 7.93
CA GLU A 290 -0.41 -13.85 8.67
C GLU A 290 -1.00 -15.20 9.09
N GLU A 291 -2.26 -15.20 9.54
CA GLU A 291 -2.99 -16.42 9.91
C GLU A 291 -3.34 -17.30 8.70
N SER A 292 -3.63 -16.70 7.55
CA SER A 292 -4.07 -17.40 6.33
C SER A 292 -3.27 -16.98 5.07
N PRO A 293 -1.96 -17.31 4.97
CA PRO A 293 -1.12 -16.85 3.85
C PRO A 293 -1.57 -17.34 2.47
N ARG A 294 -2.32 -18.45 2.41
CA ARG A 294 -2.90 -18.97 1.16
C ARG A 294 -3.94 -18.02 0.57
N GLU A 295 -4.73 -17.36 1.41
CA GLU A 295 -5.73 -16.39 0.97
C GLU A 295 -5.09 -15.10 0.47
N ALA A 296 -3.90 -14.76 0.97
CA ALA A 296 -3.13 -13.64 0.43
C ALA A 296 -2.79 -13.83 -1.06
N LYS A 297 -2.67 -15.06 -1.56
CA LYS A 297 -2.41 -15.31 -3.00
C LYS A 297 -3.53 -14.82 -3.93
N ARG A 298 -4.70 -14.45 -3.37
CA ARG A 298 -5.81 -13.82 -4.12
C ARG A 298 -5.49 -12.40 -4.56
N PHE A 299 -4.51 -11.73 -3.96
CA PHE A 299 -4.10 -10.36 -4.33
C PHE A 299 -3.15 -10.39 -5.54
N PRO A 300 -3.51 -9.75 -6.67
CA PRO A 300 -2.51 -9.44 -7.70
C PRO A 300 -1.47 -8.45 -7.13
N GLN A 301 -0.25 -8.47 -7.66
CA GLN A 301 0.84 -7.57 -7.23
C GLN A 301 0.39 -6.10 -7.15
N ALA A 302 -0.32 -5.59 -8.17
CA ALA A 302 -0.77 -4.20 -8.19
C ALA A 302 -1.73 -3.84 -7.04
N VAL A 303 -2.63 -4.76 -6.68
CA VAL A 303 -3.53 -4.57 -5.52
C VAL A 303 -2.73 -4.64 -4.23
N TRP A 304 -1.80 -5.58 -4.12
CA TRP A 304 -0.96 -5.76 -2.94
C TRP A 304 -0.02 -4.56 -2.70
N ASP A 305 0.47 -3.94 -3.77
CA ASP A 305 1.22 -2.69 -3.75
C ASP A 305 0.36 -1.52 -3.26
N ALA A 306 -0.87 -1.41 -3.76
CA ALA A 306 -1.79 -0.38 -3.32
C ALA A 306 -2.22 -0.53 -1.85
N VAL A 307 -2.38 -1.77 -1.36
CA VAL A 307 -2.58 -2.08 0.08
C VAL A 307 -1.38 -1.59 0.89
N GLY A 308 -0.17 -1.87 0.40
CA GLY A 308 1.08 -1.42 1.00
C GLY A 308 1.17 0.11 1.12
N ASP A 309 0.98 0.81 0.00
CA ASP A 309 0.98 2.27 -0.08
C ASP A 309 -0.04 2.89 0.89
N LEU A 310 -1.28 2.38 0.86
CA LEU A 310 -2.36 2.90 1.69
C LEU A 310 -2.12 2.65 3.18
N SER A 311 -1.56 1.49 3.55
CA SER A 311 -1.23 1.19 4.96
C SER A 311 -0.24 2.20 5.55
N VAL A 312 0.75 2.63 4.76
CA VAL A 312 1.75 3.62 5.19
C VAL A 312 1.11 5.00 5.39
N ILE A 313 0.17 5.39 4.52
CA ILE A 313 -0.59 6.63 4.71
C ILE A 313 -1.43 6.56 5.99
N VAL A 314 -2.13 5.44 6.21
CA VAL A 314 -2.98 5.22 7.38
C VAL A 314 -2.15 5.22 8.68
N GLN A 315 -0.94 4.68 8.65
CA GLN A 315 0.00 4.78 9.77
C GLN A 315 0.35 6.25 10.09
N LEU A 316 0.60 7.09 9.07
CA LEU A 316 0.84 8.51 9.29
C LEU A 316 -0.40 9.22 9.87
N GLN A 317 -1.59 8.89 9.38
CA GLN A 317 -2.84 9.41 9.93
C GLN A 317 -2.99 9.09 11.41
N GLU A 318 -2.68 7.85 11.81
CA GLU A 318 -2.75 7.41 13.21
C GLU A 318 -1.81 8.23 14.11
N TYR A 319 -0.56 8.46 13.67
CA TYR A 319 0.37 9.32 14.40
C TYR A 319 -0.17 10.75 14.56
N LEU A 320 -0.77 11.32 13.51
CA LEU A 320 -1.31 12.68 13.52
C LEU A 320 -2.65 12.80 14.28
N GLU A 321 -3.40 11.71 14.40
CA GLU A 321 -4.63 11.69 15.17
C GLU A 321 -4.38 11.65 16.68
N SER A 322 -3.29 11.01 17.10
CA SER A 322 -2.95 10.80 18.51
C SER A 322 -2.97 12.07 19.39
N PRO A 323 -2.33 13.20 18.99
CA PRO A 323 -2.42 14.45 19.76
C PRO A 323 -3.81 15.09 19.80
N LEU A 324 -4.69 14.73 18.86
CA LEU A 324 -6.05 15.23 18.73
C LEU A 324 -7.08 14.35 19.46
N LEU A 325 -6.63 13.31 20.18
CA LEU A 325 -7.53 12.47 20.97
C LEU A 325 -8.06 13.23 22.21
N GLY A 326 -9.37 13.08 22.44
CA GLY A 326 -10.12 13.66 23.55
C GLY A 326 -10.93 14.90 23.18
N ALA A 327 -11.77 15.36 24.11
CA ALA A 327 -12.77 16.40 23.87
C ALA A 327 -12.20 17.73 23.31
N GLU A 328 -10.99 18.09 23.73
CA GLU A 328 -10.32 19.31 23.22
C GLU A 328 -9.93 19.17 21.75
N GLY A 329 -9.38 18.02 21.35
CA GLY A 329 -9.03 17.75 19.96
C GLY A 329 -10.27 17.60 19.07
N ASP A 330 -11.37 17.03 19.56
CA ASP A 330 -12.65 17.01 18.86
C ASP A 330 -13.21 18.42 18.63
N ALA A 331 -13.04 19.31 19.60
CA ALA A 331 -13.39 20.73 19.45
C ALA A 331 -12.48 21.41 18.41
N TRP A 332 -11.19 21.10 18.38
CA TRP A 332 -10.25 21.63 17.38
C TRP A 332 -10.55 21.13 15.97
N LYS A 333 -10.87 19.84 15.79
CA LYS A 333 -11.24 19.25 14.51
C LYS A 333 -12.46 19.93 13.86
N LYS A 334 -13.35 20.54 14.66
CA LYS A 334 -14.53 21.29 14.18
C LYS A 334 -14.25 22.77 13.88
N GLN A 335 -13.06 23.29 14.20
CA GLN A 335 -12.73 24.69 13.91
C GLN A 335 -12.56 24.89 12.41
N PRO A 336 -13.18 25.94 11.82
CA PRO A 336 -12.93 26.29 10.43
C PRO A 336 -11.48 26.72 10.29
N ARG A 337 -10.87 26.37 9.16
CA ARG A 337 -9.49 26.73 8.84
C ARG A 337 -9.35 27.03 7.36
N GLU A 338 -8.45 27.96 7.05
CA GLU A 338 -8.11 28.32 5.69
C GLU A 338 -6.94 27.44 5.22
N MET A 339 -7.05 26.92 4.01
CA MET A 339 -5.96 26.13 3.43
C MET A 339 -4.84 27.06 2.92
N PRO A 340 -3.56 26.68 3.08
CA PRO A 340 -2.42 27.47 2.60
C PRO A 340 -2.45 27.71 1.08
N GLU A 341 -1.75 28.75 0.61
CA GLU A 341 -1.67 29.06 -0.83
C GLU A 341 -1.02 27.90 -1.61
N GLU A 342 -0.03 27.23 -1.03
CA GLU A 342 0.66 26.09 -1.63
C GLU A 342 -0.28 24.89 -1.83
N TYR A 343 -1.18 24.64 -0.88
CA TYR A 343 -2.22 23.62 -1.03
C TYR A 343 -3.20 23.99 -2.13
N GLU A 344 -3.65 25.24 -2.16
CA GLU A 344 -4.60 25.68 -3.17
C GLU A 344 -3.99 25.69 -4.59
N ASP A 345 -2.70 25.98 -4.71
CA ASP A 345 -1.95 25.84 -5.95
C ASP A 345 -1.83 24.37 -6.38
N TRP A 346 -1.68 23.45 -5.43
CA TRP A 346 -1.75 22.00 -5.69
C TRP A 346 -3.14 21.55 -6.16
N VAL A 347 -4.22 22.13 -5.61
CA VAL A 347 -5.59 21.90 -6.10
C VAL A 347 -5.79 22.47 -7.51
N ASP A 348 -5.27 23.67 -7.80
CA ASP A 348 -5.28 24.24 -9.15
C ASP A 348 -4.48 23.39 -10.16
N ALA A 349 -3.33 22.86 -9.72
CA ALA A 349 -2.48 21.97 -10.52
C ALA A 349 -3.20 20.68 -10.93
N GLN A 350 -4.02 20.09 -10.06
CA GLN A 350 -4.85 18.93 -10.41
C GLN A 350 -5.75 19.22 -11.62
N ILE A 351 -6.44 20.36 -11.60
CA ILE A 351 -7.39 20.73 -12.66
C ILE A 351 -6.66 20.96 -13.99
N PHE A 352 -5.52 21.66 -13.96
CA PHE A 352 -4.71 21.86 -15.16
C PHE A 352 -4.13 20.53 -15.68
N SER A 353 -3.61 19.70 -14.78
CA SER A 353 -3.00 18.42 -15.14
C SER A 353 -4.02 17.42 -15.68
N GLU A 354 -5.26 17.41 -15.17
CA GLU A 354 -6.34 16.58 -15.71
C GLU A 354 -6.75 17.03 -17.13
N LYS A 355 -6.79 18.35 -17.37
CA LYS A 355 -7.04 18.89 -18.73
C LYS A 355 -5.91 18.52 -19.68
N ALA A 356 -4.66 18.62 -19.24
CA ALA A 356 -3.49 18.26 -20.04
C ALA A 356 -3.39 16.75 -20.29
N SER A 357 -3.74 15.90 -19.31
CA SER A 357 -3.70 14.45 -19.45
C SER A 357 -4.68 13.94 -20.51
N LYS A 358 -5.82 14.63 -20.70
CA LYS A 358 -6.79 14.36 -21.78
C LYS A 358 -6.24 14.63 -23.19
N MET A 359 -5.10 15.32 -23.33
CA MET A 359 -4.44 15.58 -24.62
C MET A 359 -3.49 14.45 -25.06
N TYR A 360 -3.65 13.23 -24.52
CA TYR A 360 -2.82 12.07 -24.86
C TYR A 360 -2.82 11.69 -26.34
N ALA A 361 -3.81 12.16 -27.12
CA ALA A 361 -3.83 12.01 -28.57
C ALA A 361 -2.57 12.59 -29.25
N ASN A 362 -1.91 13.57 -28.63
CA ASN A 362 -0.71 14.21 -29.15
C ASN A 362 0.51 13.28 -29.21
N PHE A 363 0.56 12.24 -28.38
CA PHE A 363 1.71 11.32 -28.31
C PHE A 363 1.37 9.85 -28.52
N LYS A 364 0.09 9.48 -28.67
CA LYS A 364 -0.35 8.08 -28.83
C LYS A 364 0.40 7.35 -29.95
N ASP A 365 0.64 8.03 -31.08
CA ASP A 365 1.30 7.43 -32.25
C ASP A 365 2.83 7.36 -32.07
N THR A 366 3.39 8.18 -31.17
CA THR A 366 4.83 8.16 -30.84
C THR A 366 5.19 6.89 -30.07
N ILE A 367 4.34 6.50 -29.11
CA ILE A 367 4.59 5.35 -28.24
C ILE A 367 4.04 4.02 -28.80
N TYR A 368 3.37 4.03 -29.96
CA TYR A 368 2.76 2.83 -30.55
C TYR A 368 3.64 2.20 -31.65
N PRO A 369 3.83 0.86 -31.66
CA PRO A 369 3.52 -0.09 -30.59
C PRO A 369 4.40 0.13 -29.35
N LEU A 370 3.91 -0.29 -28.18
CA LEU A 370 4.51 0.03 -26.88
C LEU A 370 5.99 -0.34 -26.81
N GLU A 371 6.44 -1.39 -27.50
CA GLU A 371 7.84 -1.83 -27.56
C GLU A 371 8.82 -0.74 -28.01
N LYS A 372 8.37 0.25 -28.79
CA LYS A 372 9.21 1.39 -29.21
C LYS A 372 9.70 2.22 -28.03
N THR A 373 8.99 2.21 -26.92
CA THR A 373 9.35 2.97 -25.70
C THR A 373 10.61 2.45 -25.00
N LYS A 374 11.12 1.29 -25.42
CA LYS A 374 12.46 0.79 -24.99
C LYS A 374 13.60 1.66 -25.53
N PHE A 375 13.36 2.48 -26.55
CA PHE A 375 14.35 3.39 -27.09
C PHE A 375 14.22 4.79 -26.47
N ALA A 376 15.33 5.33 -25.97
CA ALA A 376 15.36 6.63 -25.30
C ALA A 376 14.76 7.78 -26.13
N TYR A 377 15.10 7.86 -27.42
CA TYR A 377 14.61 8.92 -28.30
C TYR A 377 13.08 8.96 -28.45
N VAL A 378 12.41 7.80 -28.28
CA VAL A 378 10.94 7.70 -28.35
C VAL A 378 10.33 8.30 -27.09
N LEU A 379 10.87 7.95 -25.92
CA LEU A 379 10.42 8.53 -24.65
C LEU A 379 10.71 10.02 -24.57
N ASP A 380 11.88 10.47 -25.01
CA ASP A 380 12.21 11.90 -25.06
C ASP A 380 11.20 12.67 -25.90
N ASN A 381 10.77 12.11 -27.04
CA ASN A 381 9.76 12.73 -27.88
C ASN A 381 8.37 12.71 -27.25
N MET A 382 7.97 11.61 -26.59
CA MET A 382 6.73 11.56 -25.81
C MET A 382 6.71 12.63 -24.72
N TRP A 383 7.77 12.75 -23.92
CA TRP A 383 7.86 13.74 -22.85
C TRP A 383 7.88 15.19 -23.36
N LYS A 384 8.42 15.45 -24.56
CA LYS A 384 8.26 16.76 -25.22
C LYS A 384 6.78 17.08 -25.49
N PHE A 385 6.00 16.12 -26.00
CA PHE A 385 4.57 16.32 -26.23
C PHE A 385 3.77 16.48 -24.93
N VAL A 386 4.12 15.72 -23.89
CA VAL A 386 3.55 15.90 -22.55
C VAL A 386 3.80 17.33 -22.08
N ASN A 387 5.05 17.79 -22.08
CA ASN A 387 5.39 19.16 -21.66
C ASN A 387 4.73 20.24 -22.52
N LEU A 388 4.59 20.01 -23.83
CA LEU A 388 3.88 20.94 -24.71
C LEU A 388 2.40 21.05 -24.33
N SER A 389 1.75 19.92 -24.02
CA SER A 389 0.33 19.89 -23.60
C SER A 389 0.13 20.64 -22.28
N TYR A 390 1.03 20.47 -21.31
CA TYR A 390 0.98 21.22 -20.05
C TYR A 390 1.21 22.72 -20.27
N LYS A 391 2.17 23.10 -21.12
CA LYS A 391 2.42 24.51 -21.47
C LYS A 391 1.23 25.17 -22.18
N GLU A 392 0.52 24.41 -23.02
CA GLU A 392 -0.69 24.89 -23.69
C GLU A 392 -1.82 25.16 -22.68
N VAL A 393 -1.97 24.28 -21.69
CA VAL A 393 -3.07 24.34 -20.71
C VAL A 393 -2.81 25.34 -19.57
N CYS A 394 -1.57 25.47 -19.09
CA CYS A 394 -1.25 26.29 -17.91
C CYS A 394 -0.03 27.21 -18.05
N GLY A 395 0.64 27.23 -19.20
CA GLY A 395 1.84 28.04 -19.44
C GLY A 395 3.12 27.53 -18.78
N LYS A 396 3.06 26.40 -18.05
CA LYS A 396 4.17 25.77 -17.33
C LYS A 396 4.43 24.37 -17.89
N ASP A 397 5.66 23.86 -17.77
CA ASP A 397 5.89 22.43 -17.92
C ASP A 397 5.39 21.64 -16.71
N ILE A 398 5.42 20.32 -16.80
CA ILE A 398 4.86 19.44 -15.77
C ILE A 398 5.59 19.55 -14.43
N ASP A 399 6.93 19.66 -14.44
CA ASP A 399 7.70 19.75 -13.20
C ASP A 399 7.39 21.10 -12.51
N SER A 400 7.30 22.20 -13.27
CA SER A 400 6.90 23.54 -12.77
C SER A 400 5.46 23.67 -12.29
N LEU A 401 4.53 22.93 -12.89
CA LEU A 401 3.15 22.95 -12.44
C LEU A 401 3.03 22.34 -11.04
N TRP A 402 3.74 21.21 -10.82
CA TRP A 402 3.67 20.44 -9.59
C TRP A 402 4.70 20.85 -8.54
N GLN A 403 5.53 21.86 -8.84
CA GLN A 403 6.62 22.32 -7.98
C GLN A 403 7.53 21.15 -7.59
N LEU A 404 8.20 20.54 -8.56
CA LEU A 404 9.07 19.38 -8.32
C LEU A 404 10.49 19.53 -8.89
N GLU A 405 10.83 20.65 -9.54
CA GLU A 405 12.11 20.80 -10.25
C GLU A 405 13.34 20.67 -9.35
N ASP A 406 13.27 21.24 -8.15
CA ASP A 406 14.33 21.27 -7.16
C ASP A 406 14.51 19.92 -6.43
N VAL A 407 13.43 19.14 -6.30
CA VAL A 407 13.45 17.86 -5.58
C VAL A 407 13.70 16.65 -6.48
N LYS A 408 13.50 16.77 -7.80
CA LYS A 408 13.68 15.67 -8.75
C LYS A 408 15.15 15.27 -8.95
N GLN A 409 16.05 16.25 -8.88
CA GLN A 409 17.50 16.04 -9.07
C GLN A 409 18.21 15.84 -7.72
N MET A 410 17.99 14.69 -7.11
CA MET A 410 18.68 14.36 -5.85
C MET A 410 20.10 13.89 -6.12
N ALA A 411 21.08 14.56 -5.49
CA ALA A 411 22.44 14.06 -5.43
C ALA A 411 22.48 12.81 -4.53
N PRO A 412 23.14 11.72 -4.95
CA PRO A 412 23.31 10.55 -4.10
C PRO A 412 24.09 10.90 -2.82
N GLN A 413 23.64 10.39 -1.68
CA GLN A 413 24.21 10.69 -0.36
C GLN A 413 24.34 9.42 0.48
N TRP A 414 25.53 9.20 1.05
CA TRP A 414 25.78 8.14 2.03
C TRP A 414 26.79 8.62 3.07
N HIS A 415 26.30 8.97 4.24
CA HIS A 415 27.09 9.57 5.32
C HIS A 415 27.53 8.54 6.37
N ALA A 416 26.91 7.35 6.38
CA ALA A 416 27.17 6.34 7.39
C ALA A 416 28.58 5.74 7.30
N PHE A 417 29.28 5.75 8.43
CA PHE A 417 30.56 5.06 8.61
C PHE A 417 30.40 3.95 9.64
N TYR A 418 30.99 2.79 9.37
CA TYR A 418 30.93 1.69 10.32
C TYR A 418 31.87 1.96 11.51
N VAL A 419 31.34 1.91 12.73
CA VAL A 419 32.13 1.98 13.97
C VAL A 419 32.19 0.61 14.63
N ALA A 420 33.36 -0.03 14.59
CA ALA A 420 33.60 -1.25 15.36
C ALA A 420 33.58 -0.92 16.87
N GLY A 421 32.50 -1.30 17.57
CA GLY A 421 32.40 -1.14 19.02
C GLY A 421 31.01 -0.82 19.59
N SER A 422 30.04 -0.47 18.76
CA SER A 422 28.65 -0.28 19.21
C SER A 422 27.93 -1.63 19.33
N LYS A 423 28.27 -2.43 20.35
CA LYS A 423 27.26 -3.35 20.92
C LYS A 423 26.14 -2.46 21.45
N ARG A 424 25.05 -2.33 20.69
CA ARG A 424 23.78 -1.78 21.18
C ARG A 424 23.41 -2.56 22.45
N ARG A 425 23.53 -1.93 23.62
CA ARG A 425 22.86 -2.42 24.83
C ARG A 425 21.36 -2.34 24.56
N GLY A 426 20.73 -3.47 24.26
CA GLY A 426 19.29 -3.58 24.13
C GLY A 426 18.85 -4.44 22.95
N SER A 427 19.01 -5.75 23.09
CA SER A 427 18.23 -6.81 22.44
C SER A 427 18.89 -8.11 22.88
N GLY A 428 18.34 -8.75 23.90
CA GLY A 428 18.76 -10.10 24.25
C GLY A 428 18.28 -11.03 23.14
N ASP A 429 19.22 -11.68 22.48
CA ASP A 429 18.98 -12.94 21.82
C ASP A 429 20.25 -13.78 21.93
N GLU A 430 20.01 -15.06 22.15
CA GLU A 430 20.94 -16.11 22.53
C GLU A 430 21.84 -16.49 21.36
N SER A 431 23.14 -16.65 21.62
CA SER A 431 24.03 -17.46 20.79
C SER A 431 25.22 -17.92 21.63
N ASP A 432 25.17 -19.19 22.02
CA ASP A 432 26.31 -20.13 22.01
C ASP A 432 27.03 -20.03 20.65
N ASP A 433 28.34 -20.21 20.44
CA ASP A 433 29.45 -20.66 21.25
C ASP A 433 30.76 -20.02 20.73
N ASP A 434 31.76 -19.98 21.62
CA ASP A 434 33.20 -20.18 21.43
C ASP A 434 33.96 -19.56 20.23
N ASP A 435 34.65 -18.44 20.50
CA ASP A 435 36.12 -18.42 20.39
C ASP A 435 36.70 -17.09 20.94
N MET A 436 37.37 -17.19 22.09
CA MET A 436 38.18 -16.13 22.70
C MET A 436 39.66 -16.35 22.36
N PRO A 437 40.41 -15.30 22.03
CA PRO A 437 41.79 -15.25 22.47
C PRO A 437 42.13 -13.97 23.25
N GLY A 438 42.49 -14.18 24.52
CA GLY A 438 43.71 -13.64 25.12
C GLY A 438 43.84 -12.13 25.31
N LEU A 439 43.35 -11.63 26.44
CA LEU A 439 43.75 -10.33 27.00
C LEU A 439 45.20 -10.37 27.49
N LEU A 440 46.06 -9.51 26.94
CA LEU A 440 47.36 -9.16 27.54
C LEU A 440 47.22 -7.93 28.47
N PRO A 441 47.93 -7.89 29.61
CA PRO A 441 47.74 -6.87 30.64
C PRO A 441 48.66 -5.65 30.41
N VAL A 442 48.08 -4.45 30.35
CA VAL A 442 48.85 -3.20 30.38
C VAL A 442 49.06 -2.77 31.83
N LYS A 443 50.33 -2.83 32.25
CA LYS A 443 50.88 -2.25 33.48
C LYS A 443 50.63 -0.73 33.50
N SER A 444 50.05 -0.22 34.58
CA SER A 444 50.34 1.15 35.02
C SER A 444 50.74 1.17 36.49
N LYS A 445 51.89 1.80 36.75
CA LYS A 445 52.49 2.06 38.07
C LYS A 445 52.00 3.43 38.57
N GLY A 446 51.63 3.51 39.85
CA GLY A 446 52.02 4.66 40.68
C GLY A 446 51.00 5.25 41.66
N LYS A 447 51.09 4.77 42.92
CA LYS A 447 50.92 5.43 44.25
C LYS A 447 49.79 6.46 44.47
N ALA A 448 48.78 6.26 45.33
CA ALA A 448 48.68 5.93 46.78
C ALA A 448 48.49 7.16 47.71
N SER A 449 47.32 7.24 48.37
CA SER A 449 47.14 7.36 49.85
C SER A 449 45.83 8.06 50.28
N GLY A 450 44.96 7.38 51.06
CA GLY A 450 44.02 8.06 51.98
C GLY A 450 42.69 7.38 52.39
N LYS A 451 42.75 6.32 53.23
CA LYS A 451 41.86 5.88 54.36
C LYS A 451 40.34 6.23 54.36
N ASN A 452 39.38 5.28 54.42
CA ASN A 452 38.79 4.59 55.62
C ASN A 452 37.53 3.70 55.21
N PRO A 453 36.84 2.91 56.07
CA PRO A 453 36.92 1.43 56.27
C PRO A 453 35.56 0.69 55.91
N PRO A 454 35.38 -0.64 56.19
CA PRO A 454 34.52 -1.55 55.41
C PRO A 454 33.05 -1.65 55.86
N ARG A 455 32.16 -1.99 54.93
CA ARG A 455 30.76 -2.37 55.22
C ARG A 455 30.66 -3.88 55.49
N LEU A 456 30.04 -4.17 56.63
CA LEU A 456 29.77 -5.49 57.19
C LEU A 456 28.63 -6.20 56.47
N ALA A 457 28.75 -7.52 56.44
CA ALA A 457 27.75 -8.50 56.07
C ALA A 457 26.52 -8.44 56.99
N ILE A 458 25.35 -8.76 56.44
CA ILE A 458 24.18 -9.19 57.21
C ILE A 458 23.98 -10.68 56.94
N THR A 459 23.80 -11.37 58.05
CA THR A 459 23.85 -12.79 58.33
C THR A 459 22.58 -13.55 57.93
N ASN A 460 22.79 -14.83 57.64
CA ASN A 460 21.81 -15.91 57.64
C ASN A 460 20.93 -15.93 58.90
N GLY A 461 19.69 -16.40 58.73
CA GLY A 461 18.83 -16.87 59.80
C GLY A 461 18.05 -18.11 59.33
N ASP A 462 18.34 -19.23 59.97
CA ASP A 462 17.74 -20.55 59.79
C ASP A 462 16.26 -20.58 60.19
N GLY A 463 15.49 -21.44 59.53
CA GLY A 463 14.10 -21.76 59.88
C GLY A 463 13.56 -22.90 59.03
N GLU A 464 13.61 -24.11 59.59
CA GLU A 464 13.16 -25.38 59.02
C GLU A 464 11.65 -25.40 58.71
N SER A 465 11.26 -25.92 57.54
CA SER A 465 10.04 -26.73 57.40
C SER A 465 10.07 -27.57 56.11
N ASP A 466 10.04 -28.88 56.32
CA ASP A 466 9.79 -29.97 55.37
C ASP A 466 8.56 -29.75 54.47
N ALA A 467 8.68 -30.10 53.18
CA ALA A 467 7.75 -30.99 52.46
C ALA A 467 8.00 -30.99 50.93
N SER A 468 8.60 -32.10 50.46
CA SER A 468 8.37 -32.80 49.18
C SER A 468 8.00 -32.04 47.91
N MET A 469 8.94 -32.03 46.95
CA MET A 469 8.63 -32.18 45.52
C MET A 469 9.61 -33.19 44.89
N PRO A 470 9.13 -34.18 44.09
CA PRO A 470 9.99 -35.18 43.48
C PRO A 470 10.65 -34.69 42.17
N SER A 471 11.73 -35.39 41.83
CA SER A 471 12.78 -35.13 40.85
C SER A 471 12.37 -35.15 39.37
N LEU A 472 12.90 -34.19 38.62
CA LEU A 472 13.00 -34.22 37.16
C LEU A 472 13.94 -35.34 36.71
N GLN A 473 13.43 -36.21 35.85
CA GLN A 473 14.16 -37.29 35.24
C GLN A 473 14.86 -36.78 33.97
N THR A 474 16.17 -36.68 34.04
CA THR A 474 17.09 -36.54 32.91
C THR A 474 17.14 -37.85 32.13
N VAL A 475 17.00 -37.79 30.80
CA VAL A 475 17.61 -38.77 29.89
C VAL A 475 18.25 -38.00 28.73
N SER A 476 19.56 -37.85 28.86
CA SER A 476 20.48 -37.77 27.73
C SER A 476 20.42 -39.10 26.98
N ASP A 477 20.35 -39.07 25.65
CA ASP A 477 21.11 -40.04 24.87
C ASP A 477 21.70 -39.37 23.63
N SER A 478 22.95 -39.75 23.39
CA SER A 478 23.90 -39.19 22.44
C SER A 478 24.22 -40.29 21.46
N SER A 479 24.07 -40.04 20.16
CA SER A 479 24.76 -40.83 19.15
C SER A 479 25.14 -39.97 17.95
N ASP A 480 26.42 -39.64 17.89
CA ASP A 480 27.31 -39.87 16.74
C ASP A 480 26.64 -40.51 15.52
N GLU A 481 26.77 -39.88 14.35
CA GLU A 481 27.49 -40.47 13.20
C GLU A 481 27.58 -39.47 12.02
N ASP A 482 28.84 -39.19 11.68
CA ASP A 482 29.48 -38.81 10.41
C ASP A 482 28.67 -38.16 9.25
N GLU A 483 29.12 -36.94 8.91
CA GLU A 483 28.91 -36.26 7.63
C GLU A 483 29.61 -37.00 6.48
N SER A 484 28.84 -37.45 5.49
CA SER A 484 29.34 -37.74 4.15
C SER A 484 28.54 -36.96 3.11
N ASP A 485 29.21 -35.99 2.48
CA ASP A 485 28.78 -35.30 1.27
C ASP A 485 28.53 -36.32 0.14
N ASP A 486 27.31 -36.39 -0.37
CA ASP A 486 27.02 -37.00 -1.69
C ASP A 486 25.99 -36.15 -2.44
N GLU A 487 26.42 -35.59 -3.56
CA GLU A 487 25.58 -34.86 -4.51
C GLU A 487 24.69 -35.86 -5.26
N GLY A 488 23.38 -35.83 -4.98
CA GLY A 488 22.39 -36.70 -5.62
C GLY A 488 21.13 -35.96 -6.05
N ASP A 489 20.93 -35.93 -7.37
CA ASP A 489 19.69 -35.89 -8.17
C ASP A 489 18.38 -35.39 -7.52
N TYR A 490 17.83 -34.31 -8.09
CA TYR A 490 16.50 -33.80 -7.76
C TYR A 490 15.42 -34.72 -8.36
N ASP A 491 15.06 -35.77 -7.63
CA ASP A 491 13.86 -36.54 -7.90
C ASP A 491 12.61 -35.84 -7.33
N ASP A 492 11.76 -35.47 -8.29
CA ASP A 492 10.31 -35.33 -8.28
C ASP A 492 9.59 -35.77 -6.98
N TYR A 493 9.40 -34.84 -6.04
CA TYR A 493 8.37 -34.99 -5.02
C TYR A 493 7.02 -34.62 -5.66
N SER A 494 6.33 -35.66 -6.12
CA SER A 494 4.89 -35.69 -6.28
C SER A 494 4.25 -35.28 -4.95
N ASP A 495 3.85 -34.01 -4.87
CA ASP A 495 3.02 -33.43 -3.81
C ASP A 495 1.60 -34.01 -3.93
N ASP A 496 1.47 -35.30 -3.61
CA ASP A 496 0.19 -35.97 -3.35
C ASP A 496 -0.24 -35.64 -1.91
N ASP A 497 -0.29 -34.35 -1.59
CA ASP A 497 -0.89 -33.86 -0.35
C ASP A 497 -2.35 -33.52 -0.66
N ASP A 498 -3.14 -34.59 -0.75
CA ASP A 498 -4.59 -34.66 -0.93
C ASP A 498 -5.35 -34.10 0.29
N HIS A 499 -4.81 -33.05 0.92
CA HIS A 499 -5.52 -32.18 1.85
C HIS A 499 -6.51 -31.35 1.03
N LYS A 500 -7.72 -31.92 0.90
CA LYS A 500 -8.98 -31.23 0.60
C LYS A 500 -8.84 -29.77 0.99
N THR A 501 -8.90 -28.90 0.00
CA THR A 501 -9.14 -27.48 0.20
C THR A 501 -10.21 -27.34 1.28
N GLU A 502 -9.88 -26.74 2.43
CA GLU A 502 -10.89 -26.16 3.31
C GLU A 502 -11.55 -25.06 2.45
N SER A 503 -12.48 -25.46 1.58
CA SER A 503 -13.46 -24.57 1.00
C SER A 503 -14.07 -23.83 2.19
N GLU A 504 -14.00 -22.51 2.17
CA GLU A 504 -14.64 -21.66 3.19
C GLU A 504 -16.14 -21.98 3.36
N SER A 505 -16.75 -22.79 2.49
CA SER A 505 -18.07 -23.40 2.71
C SER A 505 -18.01 -24.64 3.62
N GLY A 506 -17.46 -24.51 4.83
CA GLY A 506 -17.68 -25.50 5.90
C GLY A 506 -18.96 -25.24 6.70
N TYR A 507 -19.94 -24.57 6.08
CA TYR A 507 -21.32 -24.52 6.56
C TYR A 507 -21.99 -25.84 6.16
N ASP A 508 -22.77 -26.42 7.06
CA ASP A 508 -23.58 -27.58 6.70
C ASP A 508 -24.79 -27.13 5.84
N THR A 509 -25.58 -28.11 5.39
CA THR A 509 -26.73 -27.82 4.51
C THR A 509 -27.77 -26.96 5.22
N ASP A 510 -27.94 -27.13 6.53
CA ASP A 510 -28.92 -26.40 7.32
C ASP A 510 -28.50 -24.93 7.53
N ASP A 511 -27.22 -24.68 7.84
CA ASP A 511 -26.63 -23.35 7.92
C ASP A 511 -26.70 -22.62 6.56
N GLU A 512 -26.43 -23.32 5.46
CA GLU A 512 -26.50 -22.74 4.11
C GLU A 512 -27.93 -22.33 3.72
N ASP A 513 -28.92 -23.10 4.15
CA ASP A 513 -30.34 -22.83 3.92
C ASP A 513 -30.83 -21.69 4.83
N ALA A 514 -30.41 -21.65 6.09
CA ALA A 514 -30.67 -20.51 6.98
C ALA A 514 -30.10 -19.20 6.41
N LEU A 515 -28.87 -19.21 5.88
CA LEU A 515 -28.28 -18.06 5.19
C LEU A 515 -29.07 -17.65 3.95
N ARG A 516 -29.59 -18.61 3.19
CA ARG A 516 -30.43 -18.32 2.01
C ARG A 516 -31.75 -17.67 2.40
N ASP A 517 -32.38 -18.15 3.47
CA ASP A 517 -33.66 -17.62 3.94
C ASP A 517 -33.50 -16.21 4.52
N MET A 518 -32.46 -15.97 5.33
CA MET A 518 -32.13 -14.62 5.80
C MET A 518 -31.79 -13.66 4.66
N LEU A 519 -31.01 -14.12 3.67
CA LEU A 519 -30.72 -13.32 2.48
C LEU A 519 -31.99 -13.01 1.68
N ARG A 520 -32.88 -13.99 1.50
CA ARG A 520 -34.14 -13.81 0.79
C ARG A 520 -35.01 -12.77 1.50
N GLU A 521 -35.16 -12.88 2.82
CA GLU A 521 -35.90 -11.89 3.61
C GLU A 521 -35.33 -10.48 3.44
N ALA A 522 -34.00 -10.35 3.48
CA ALA A 522 -33.33 -9.06 3.33
C ALA A 522 -33.53 -8.46 1.93
N MET A 523 -33.44 -9.29 0.88
CA MET A 523 -33.69 -8.87 -0.49
C MET A 523 -35.17 -8.55 -0.74
N ASP A 524 -36.11 -9.28 -0.14
CA ASP A 524 -37.54 -8.99 -0.22
C ASP A 524 -37.87 -7.63 0.44
N ALA A 525 -37.24 -7.31 1.58
CA ALA A 525 -37.37 -6.01 2.21
C ALA A 525 -36.78 -4.87 1.35
N ALA A 526 -35.63 -5.09 0.73
CA ALA A 526 -35.03 -4.16 -0.22
C ALA A 526 -35.93 -3.92 -1.45
N MET A 527 -36.50 -4.98 -2.02
CA MET A 527 -37.42 -4.91 -3.16
C MET A 527 -38.76 -4.25 -2.80
N ALA A 528 -39.22 -4.40 -1.56
CA ALA A 528 -40.43 -3.76 -1.06
C ALA A 528 -40.26 -2.26 -0.84
N THR A 529 -39.02 -1.76 -0.72
CA THR A 529 -38.73 -0.35 -0.52
C THR A 529 -38.50 0.34 -1.87
N PRO A 530 -39.33 1.33 -2.24
CA PRO A 530 -39.09 2.13 -3.44
C PRO A 530 -37.69 2.77 -3.40
N ASP A 531 -37.03 2.82 -4.55
CA ASP A 531 -35.73 3.47 -4.73
C ASP A 531 -34.56 2.91 -3.91
N PHE A 532 -34.69 1.72 -3.29
CA PHE A 532 -33.59 1.10 -2.55
C PHE A 532 -32.34 0.88 -3.43
N PHE A 533 -32.56 0.38 -4.65
CA PHE A 533 -31.50 0.07 -5.61
C PHE A 533 -31.00 1.29 -6.38
N ASP A 534 -31.63 2.46 -6.21
CA ASP A 534 -31.04 3.72 -6.63
C ASP A 534 -30.01 4.12 -5.57
N PRO A 535 -28.71 4.09 -5.92
CA PRO A 535 -27.67 4.34 -4.94
C PRO A 535 -27.60 5.81 -4.51
N LYS A 536 -28.26 6.74 -5.21
CA LYS A 536 -28.33 8.16 -4.83
C LYS A 536 -29.61 8.54 -4.09
N SER A 537 -30.63 7.68 -4.11
CA SER A 537 -31.88 7.93 -3.39
C SER A 537 -31.73 7.67 -1.88
N ALA A 538 -32.37 8.50 -1.07
CA ALA A 538 -32.52 8.24 0.36
C ALA A 538 -33.73 7.31 0.58
N ALA A 539 -33.52 6.09 1.09
CA ALA A 539 -34.65 5.24 1.53
C ALA A 539 -34.63 5.11 3.04
N LEU A 540 -35.15 6.18 3.65
CA LEU A 540 -35.37 6.30 5.09
C LEU A 540 -36.23 5.15 5.64
N GLU A 541 -37.21 4.67 4.85
CA GLU A 541 -38.05 3.52 5.20
C GLU A 541 -37.23 2.22 5.38
N PHE A 542 -36.18 2.03 4.58
CA PHE A 542 -35.30 0.87 4.73
C PHE A 542 -34.44 1.01 5.99
N ASP A 543 -33.91 2.20 6.25
CA ASP A 543 -33.07 2.45 7.42
C ASP A 543 -33.87 2.19 8.72
N GLU A 544 -35.14 2.62 8.78
CA GLU A 544 -36.05 2.29 9.88
C GLU A 544 -36.29 0.78 10.01
N LEU A 545 -36.48 0.07 8.90
CA LEU A 545 -36.63 -1.40 8.89
C LEU A 545 -35.38 -2.13 9.39
N THR A 546 -34.18 -1.61 9.12
CA THR A 546 -32.94 -2.21 9.65
C THR A 546 -32.81 -2.07 11.16
N GLU A 547 -33.31 -0.97 11.73
CA GLU A 547 -33.33 -0.75 13.18
C GLU A 547 -34.39 -1.61 13.87
N ASP A 548 -35.54 -1.85 13.24
CA ASP A 548 -36.61 -2.68 13.79
C ASP A 548 -36.33 -4.19 13.70
N ARG A 549 -35.62 -4.63 12.66
CA ARG A 549 -35.30 -6.06 12.40
C ARG A 549 -33.84 -6.41 12.72
N LYS A 550 -33.45 -6.18 13.98
CA LYS A 550 -32.06 -6.34 14.46
C LYS A 550 -31.44 -7.74 14.26
N GLY A 551 -32.23 -8.79 13.96
CA GLY A 551 -31.79 -10.19 13.92
C GLY A 551 -31.21 -10.67 12.59
N ASN A 552 -31.41 -9.95 11.48
CA ASN A 552 -30.93 -10.40 10.17
C ASN A 552 -29.63 -9.66 9.76
N PRO A 553 -28.48 -10.36 9.68
CA PRO A 553 -27.19 -9.72 9.37
C PRO A 553 -27.15 -9.13 7.95
N PHE A 554 -27.92 -9.67 7.01
CA PHE A 554 -27.96 -9.16 5.64
C PHE A 554 -28.70 -7.82 5.53
N LEU A 555 -29.71 -7.56 6.38
CA LEU A 555 -30.37 -6.25 6.43
C LEU A 555 -29.41 -5.15 6.90
N LYS A 556 -28.65 -5.40 7.98
CA LYS A 556 -27.61 -4.49 8.46
C LYS A 556 -26.55 -4.23 7.39
N LEU A 557 -26.11 -5.29 6.71
CA LEU A 557 -25.08 -5.20 5.68
C LEU A 557 -25.57 -4.43 4.44
N LEU A 558 -26.80 -4.67 3.99
CA LEU A 558 -27.45 -3.92 2.91
C LEU A 558 -27.52 -2.43 3.23
N GLY A 559 -28.03 -2.07 4.42
CA GLY A 559 -28.10 -0.67 4.86
C GLY A 559 -26.72 -0.02 4.94
N SER A 560 -25.74 -0.73 5.50
CA SER A 560 -24.38 -0.21 5.63
C SER A 560 -23.70 0.01 4.28
N LEU A 561 -23.86 -0.87 3.28
CA LEU A 561 -23.20 -0.76 1.97
C LEU A 561 -23.87 0.23 1.02
N ARG A 562 -25.14 0.55 1.28
CA ARG A 562 -25.93 1.40 0.40
C ARG A 562 -25.37 2.82 0.32
N GLY A 563 -25.48 3.42 -0.88
CA GLY A 563 -25.04 4.78 -1.15
C GLY A 563 -23.51 4.98 -1.19
N ARG A 564 -22.73 3.95 -0.84
CA ARG A 564 -21.28 3.99 -0.94
C ARG A 564 -20.85 3.69 -2.38
N MET A 565 -20.22 4.68 -3.01
CA MET A 565 -19.75 4.61 -4.40
C MET A 565 -18.41 5.31 -4.55
N PHE A 566 -17.64 4.94 -5.56
CA PHE A 566 -16.38 5.60 -5.88
C PHE A 566 -16.19 5.74 -7.39
N SER A 567 -15.45 6.76 -7.80
CA SER A 567 -15.24 7.09 -9.21
C SER A 567 -14.52 5.96 -9.96
N SER A 568 -14.95 5.68 -11.19
CA SER A 568 -14.22 4.81 -12.12
C SER A 568 -13.05 5.50 -12.84
N ASN A 569 -12.83 6.81 -12.59
CA ASN A 569 -11.83 7.58 -13.31
C ASN A 569 -10.40 7.12 -12.94
N PRO A 570 -9.59 6.69 -13.94
CA PRO A 570 -8.20 6.32 -13.73
C PRO A 570 -7.28 7.46 -13.26
N THR A 571 -7.69 8.70 -13.51
CA THR A 571 -6.96 9.93 -13.14
C THR A 571 -7.48 10.38 -11.79
N LEU A 572 -6.60 10.35 -10.78
CA LEU A 572 -6.97 10.71 -9.42
C LEU A 572 -7.34 12.19 -9.33
N ARG A 573 -8.33 12.49 -8.50
CA ARG A 573 -8.75 13.86 -8.21
C ARG A 573 -9.25 13.93 -6.78
N THR A 574 -8.88 14.97 -6.06
CA THR A 574 -9.24 15.15 -4.65
C THR A 574 -10.05 16.42 -4.39
N THR A 575 -10.51 17.07 -5.45
CA THR A 575 -11.22 18.34 -5.37
C THR A 575 -12.46 18.29 -6.24
N ASP A 576 -13.58 18.78 -5.70
CA ASP A 576 -14.81 18.93 -6.46
C ASP A 576 -14.77 20.14 -7.40
N ARG A 577 -13.77 21.03 -7.21
CA ARG A 577 -13.61 22.26 -8.01
C ARG A 577 -13.30 21.94 -9.46
N THR A 578 -14.11 22.44 -10.39
CA THR A 578 -14.00 22.19 -11.84
C THR A 578 -13.13 23.22 -12.58
N GLU A 579 -12.91 24.39 -11.98
CA GLU A 579 -12.12 25.48 -12.56
C GLU A 579 -11.04 25.99 -11.60
N PRO A 580 -9.84 26.30 -12.09
CA PRO A 580 -8.77 26.83 -11.25
C PRO A 580 -9.09 28.25 -10.78
N ARG A 581 -8.62 28.64 -9.59
CA ARG A 581 -8.82 30.00 -9.05
C ARG A 581 -8.23 31.09 -9.94
N ARG A 582 -7.08 30.78 -10.56
CA ARG A 582 -6.36 31.65 -11.50
C ARG A 582 -6.37 31.00 -12.89
N PRO A 583 -7.37 31.30 -13.74
CA PRO A 583 -7.44 30.70 -15.07
C PRO A 583 -6.27 31.15 -15.94
N TYR A 584 -5.67 30.21 -16.65
CA TYR A 584 -4.65 30.53 -17.65
C TYR A 584 -5.31 31.12 -18.89
N ALA A 585 -5.12 32.42 -19.11
CA ALA A 585 -5.48 33.06 -20.36
C ALA A 585 -4.44 32.69 -21.42
N SER A 586 -4.59 31.53 -22.06
CA SER A 586 -3.78 31.16 -23.22
C SER A 586 -3.82 32.32 -24.22
N GLY A 587 -2.67 32.89 -24.56
CA GLY A 587 -2.59 33.96 -25.54
C GLY A 587 -3.35 33.53 -26.80
N LYS A 588 -4.46 34.23 -27.11
CA LYS A 588 -5.34 33.94 -28.24
C LYS A 588 -4.50 33.56 -29.45
N SER A 589 -4.59 32.31 -29.90
CA SER A 589 -4.16 31.97 -31.25
C SER A 589 -4.97 32.85 -32.19
N ARG A 590 -4.29 33.78 -32.89
CA ARG A 590 -4.87 34.44 -34.05
C ARG A 590 -5.19 33.31 -35.03
N LYS A 591 -6.45 32.89 -35.09
CA LYS A 591 -7.01 32.28 -36.29
C LYS A 591 -6.96 33.35 -37.38
N THR A 592 -5.85 33.39 -38.09
CA THR A 592 -5.75 34.09 -39.37
C THR A 592 -6.53 33.24 -40.36
N THR A 593 -7.74 33.67 -40.69
CA THR A 593 -8.44 33.24 -41.91
C THR A 593 -7.56 33.66 -43.09
N ILE A 594 -6.89 32.67 -43.69
CA ILE A 594 -6.36 32.75 -45.04
C ILE A 594 -7.56 32.54 -45.96
N GLU A 595 -7.99 33.60 -46.65
CA GLU A 595 -8.46 33.53 -48.03
C GLU A 595 -8.37 34.93 -48.66
N ASP A 596 -7.84 34.94 -49.89
CA ASP A 596 -7.80 35.99 -50.91
C ASP A 596 -6.91 37.23 -50.72
N VAL A 597 -5.63 37.10 -51.10
CA VAL A 597 -4.97 38.10 -51.97
C VAL A 597 -4.03 37.38 -52.95
N VAL A 598 -4.34 37.53 -54.24
CA VAL A 598 -3.51 37.16 -55.39
C VAL A 598 -2.65 38.37 -55.79
N ASP A 599 -1.38 38.08 -56.04
CA ASP A 599 -0.38 38.78 -56.85
C ASP A 599 0.29 40.12 -56.43
N GLU A 600 1.58 40.11 -56.82
CA GLU A 600 2.56 41.18 -57.08
C GLU A 600 3.45 41.77 -55.96
N ASP A 601 4.71 41.36 -56.06
CA ASP A 601 5.95 42.16 -56.14
C ASP A 601 6.56 42.92 -54.95
N ASP A 602 7.88 42.67 -54.88
CA ASP A 602 9.02 43.49 -54.48
C ASP A 602 9.34 43.83 -53.00
N ALA A 603 10.46 43.21 -52.60
CA ALA A 603 11.70 43.82 -52.09
C ALA A 603 11.72 44.70 -50.81
N SER A 604 12.64 44.27 -49.93
CA SER A 604 13.66 45.09 -49.22
C SER A 604 13.42 45.54 -47.76
N THR A 605 14.25 44.94 -46.90
CA THR A 605 15.16 45.52 -45.89
C THR A 605 14.71 46.60 -44.86
N SER A 606 15.19 46.37 -43.62
CA SER A 606 15.84 47.33 -42.70
C SER A 606 15.12 47.80 -41.41
N THR A 607 15.65 47.29 -40.29
CA THR A 607 16.20 47.98 -39.10
C THR A 607 15.51 49.21 -38.42
N ALA A 608 15.33 49.03 -37.09
CA ALA A 608 15.76 49.91 -35.99
C ALA A 608 14.94 51.16 -35.53
N LYS A 609 14.54 51.10 -34.24
CA LYS A 609 14.72 52.08 -33.13
C LYS A 609 14.47 53.59 -33.38
N LYS A 610 13.51 54.20 -32.65
CA LYS A 610 13.72 55.18 -31.52
C LYS A 610 12.51 56.08 -31.20
N LYS A 611 12.21 56.14 -29.89
CA LYS A 611 11.99 57.32 -29.00
C LYS A 611 11.12 58.53 -29.46
N LYS A 612 10.06 58.73 -28.65
CA LYS A 612 9.80 59.91 -27.77
C LYS A 612 9.23 61.20 -28.40
N LYS A 613 8.00 61.57 -28.02
CA LYS A 613 7.61 62.93 -27.51
C LYS A 613 6.12 63.03 -27.07
N LYS A 614 5.92 63.44 -25.80
CA LYS A 614 4.73 64.12 -25.21
C LYS A 614 4.51 65.48 -25.92
N PRO A 615 3.35 66.23 -25.85
CA PRO A 615 2.68 66.60 -24.58
C PRO A 615 1.18 67.09 -24.55
N ARG A 616 0.64 67.19 -23.31
CA ARG A 616 -0.21 68.27 -22.72
C ARG A 616 -1.67 68.59 -23.16
N LYS A 617 -2.56 68.40 -22.17
CA LYS A 617 -3.50 69.35 -21.50
C LYS A 617 -4.47 70.24 -22.32
N LYS A 618 -5.78 70.10 -22.00
CA LYS A 618 -6.87 71.10 -21.70
C LYS A 618 -8.22 70.37 -21.94
N LYS A 619 -9.37 70.55 -21.27
CA LYS A 619 -10.01 71.62 -20.47
C LYS A 619 -11.29 71.00 -19.82
N ARG A 620 -11.74 71.50 -18.65
CA ARG A 620 -13.14 71.37 -18.11
C ARG A 620 -14.09 72.31 -18.90
N PRO A 621 -15.44 72.17 -18.84
CA PRO A 621 -16.33 72.63 -17.73
C PRO A 621 -17.45 71.59 -17.37
N ALA A 622 -17.95 71.47 -16.12
CA ALA A 622 -19.17 72.08 -15.50
C ALA A 622 -20.46 71.93 -16.38
N THR A 623 -21.65 71.50 -15.92
CA THR A 623 -22.44 71.97 -14.74
C THR A 623 -23.73 71.12 -14.52
N ALA A 624 -24.09 70.91 -13.24
CA ALA A 624 -25.40 70.80 -12.52
C ALA A 624 -26.66 70.04 -13.03
N ALA A 625 -27.25 69.22 -12.12
CA ALA A 625 -28.61 69.32 -11.53
C ALA A 625 -28.78 68.18 -10.47
N SER A 626 -28.73 68.42 -9.14
CA SER A 626 -29.84 68.41 -8.14
C SER A 626 -30.99 67.41 -8.41
N THR A 627 -31.57 66.65 -7.46
CA THR A 627 -32.08 67.03 -6.12
C THR A 627 -32.55 65.78 -5.31
N GLN A 628 -32.35 65.83 -3.97
CA GLN A 628 -33.07 65.20 -2.79
C GLN A 628 -33.22 63.67 -2.62
N GLU A 629 -32.77 63.02 -1.52
CA GLU A 629 -33.18 63.01 -0.07
C GLU A 629 -34.53 62.30 0.21
N THR A 630 -34.61 61.13 0.86
CA THR A 630 -34.72 60.89 2.34
C THR A 630 -34.86 59.35 2.59
N LEU A 631 -34.13 58.67 3.52
CA LEU A 631 -34.45 58.32 4.93
C LEU A 631 -35.85 57.67 5.14
N ALA A 632 -36.15 56.61 5.92
CA ALA A 632 -35.50 55.76 6.95
C ALA A 632 -36.44 54.52 7.21
N GLU A 633 -35.93 53.32 7.55
CA GLU A 633 -36.06 52.61 8.86
C GLU A 633 -37.21 51.55 9.01
N GLN A 634 -36.88 50.43 9.68
CA GLN A 634 -37.63 49.20 10.04
C GLN A 634 -38.86 49.45 10.96
N PRO A 635 -39.81 48.50 11.29
CA PRO A 635 -39.62 47.08 11.70
C PRO A 635 -40.78 46.05 11.40
N ALA A 636 -40.62 44.81 11.90
CA ALA A 636 -41.54 43.63 11.85
C ALA A 636 -42.73 43.70 12.86
N PRO A 637 -43.45 42.61 13.26
CA PRO A 637 -44.09 41.43 12.60
C PRO A 637 -45.62 41.33 12.94
N GLN A 638 -46.40 40.36 12.41
CA GLN A 638 -47.50 39.63 13.12
C GLN A 638 -48.32 38.64 12.26
N SER A 639 -48.85 37.61 12.94
CA SER A 639 -49.68 36.45 12.52
C SER A 639 -51.13 36.80 12.09
N PRO A 640 -51.95 35.80 11.69
CA PRO A 640 -53.15 35.51 12.49
C PRO A 640 -53.59 34.01 12.60
N THR A 641 -54.60 33.83 13.45
CA THR A 641 -55.17 32.69 14.17
C THR A 641 -56.43 32.02 13.54
N VAL A 642 -56.58 30.70 13.79
CA VAL A 642 -57.75 29.88 14.27
C VAL A 642 -59.12 29.85 13.55
N HIS A 643 -59.64 28.61 13.35
CA HIS A 643 -61.02 28.05 13.51
C HIS A 643 -61.23 26.90 12.47
N GLY A 644 -61.78 25.70 12.68
CA GLY A 644 -62.41 24.97 13.79
C GLY A 644 -62.84 23.55 13.30
N ALA A 645 -63.01 22.60 14.22
CA ALA A 645 -63.69 21.29 14.02
C ALA A 645 -65.24 21.48 14.12
N PRO A 646 -66.18 20.52 13.86
CA PRO A 646 -66.08 19.06 14.12
C PRO A 646 -66.89 18.09 13.18
N ALA A 647 -66.78 16.78 13.48
CA ALA A 647 -67.84 15.74 13.49
C ALA A 647 -67.58 14.43 12.68
N SER A 648 -67.52 13.31 13.41
CA SER A 648 -67.94 11.95 12.97
C SER A 648 -69.40 11.72 13.43
N PRO A 649 -70.22 10.79 12.86
CA PRO A 649 -70.13 9.34 13.21
C PRO A 649 -70.74 8.30 12.21
N GLY A 650 -70.46 7.00 12.44
CA GLY A 650 -71.31 5.83 12.06
C GLY A 650 -70.59 4.74 11.23
N LYS A 651 -70.15 3.56 11.72
CA LYS A 651 -70.75 2.33 12.32
C LYS A 651 -71.63 1.45 11.40
N LYS A 652 -71.26 0.13 11.38
CA LYS A 652 -71.97 -1.13 10.97
C LYS A 652 -71.80 -1.55 9.48
N LYS A 653 -71.65 -2.82 9.06
CA LYS A 653 -71.81 -4.17 9.68
C LYS A 653 -71.29 -5.28 8.71
N THR A 654 -70.66 -6.33 9.25
CA THR A 654 -70.77 -7.79 8.94
C THR A 654 -70.79 -8.36 7.49
N THR A 655 -69.77 -9.19 7.19
CA THR A 655 -69.74 -10.59 6.61
C THR A 655 -71.04 -11.23 6.07
N PRO A 656 -71.02 -12.17 5.07
CA PRO A 656 -70.18 -13.39 5.09
C PRO A 656 -69.70 -14.04 3.75
N ARG A 657 -68.85 -15.05 3.95
CA ARG A 657 -68.37 -16.12 3.05
C ARG A 657 -69.51 -16.98 2.47
N PRO A 658 -69.29 -17.70 1.35
CA PRO A 658 -69.42 -19.17 1.45
C PRO A 658 -68.40 -19.98 0.61
N THR A 659 -68.16 -21.20 1.09
CA THR A 659 -67.43 -22.33 0.50
C THR A 659 -68.38 -23.27 -0.27
N GLN A 660 -67.97 -23.82 -1.42
CA GLN A 660 -67.89 -25.27 -1.76
C GLN A 660 -67.75 -25.56 -3.29
N ASN A 661 -66.95 -26.59 -3.60
CA ASN A 661 -66.64 -27.27 -4.89
C ASN A 661 -67.87 -28.02 -5.49
N PRO A 662 -67.83 -28.83 -6.62
CA PRO A 662 -66.72 -29.31 -7.47
C PRO A 662 -66.96 -29.43 -9.03
N LEU A 663 -65.89 -29.84 -9.76
CA LEU A 663 -65.83 -30.61 -11.04
C LEU A 663 -66.38 -30.02 -12.37
N HIS A 664 -65.49 -29.73 -13.36
CA HIS A 664 -65.19 -30.58 -14.54
C HIS A 664 -64.19 -29.91 -15.54
N ASN A 665 -63.31 -30.73 -16.12
CA ASN A 665 -62.31 -30.50 -17.19
C ASN A 665 -62.96 -30.25 -18.60
N PRO A 666 -62.27 -29.86 -19.72
CA PRO A 666 -60.92 -30.33 -20.12
C PRO A 666 -59.92 -29.38 -20.89
N SER A 667 -58.63 -29.76 -20.78
CA SER A 667 -57.48 -29.81 -21.73
C SER A 667 -57.05 -28.63 -22.63
N ILE A 668 -55.73 -28.30 -22.64
CA ILE A 668 -54.73 -28.65 -23.69
C ILE A 668 -53.28 -28.30 -23.23
N ASN A 669 -52.33 -29.13 -23.68
CA ASN A 669 -50.89 -29.31 -23.39
C ASN A 669 -49.95 -28.10 -23.68
N THR A 670 -48.79 -27.96 -23.02
CA THR A 670 -47.47 -28.57 -23.38
C THR A 670 -46.45 -28.30 -22.25
N SER A 671 -45.91 -29.28 -21.50
CA SER A 671 -44.86 -30.30 -21.76
C SER A 671 -43.40 -29.81 -21.61
N ILE A 672 -42.91 -29.92 -20.36
CA ILE A 672 -41.50 -30.01 -19.93
C ILE A 672 -41.09 -31.49 -20.02
N ASN A 673 -39.82 -31.79 -20.37
CA ASN A 673 -39.24 -33.11 -20.12
C ASN A 673 -37.85 -32.99 -19.48
N SER A 674 -37.76 -33.55 -18.29
CA SER A 674 -36.57 -34.05 -17.60
C SER A 674 -36.81 -35.51 -17.31
N SER A 675 -35.80 -36.37 -17.39
CA SER A 675 -35.72 -37.62 -16.60
C SER A 675 -34.37 -38.29 -16.75
N ALA A 676 -33.93 -38.84 -15.62
CA ALA A 676 -32.72 -39.60 -15.39
C ALA A 676 -32.95 -41.13 -15.48
N THR A 677 -31.84 -41.85 -15.37
CA THR A 677 -31.64 -43.23 -14.84
C THR A 677 -31.83 -44.41 -15.78
N THR A 678 -30.76 -45.19 -16.01
CA THR A 678 -30.54 -46.58 -15.51
C THR A 678 -29.44 -47.33 -16.28
N LEU A 679 -28.65 -48.14 -15.55
CA LEU A 679 -27.64 -49.12 -16.00
C LEU A 679 -28.28 -50.38 -16.62
N PRO A 680 -27.55 -51.20 -17.41
CA PRO A 680 -27.00 -52.45 -16.86
C PRO A 680 -25.63 -52.93 -17.42
N HIS A 681 -25.02 -53.85 -16.65
CA HIS A 681 -23.83 -54.68 -16.89
C HIS A 681 -23.88 -55.59 -18.15
N LEU A 682 -22.71 -55.93 -18.74
CA LEU A 682 -22.14 -57.31 -18.84
C LEU A 682 -20.88 -57.42 -19.76
N SER A 683 -19.78 -57.85 -19.14
CA SER A 683 -18.77 -58.87 -19.55
C SER A 683 -17.74 -58.72 -20.70
N THR A 684 -16.47 -58.67 -20.26
CA THR A 684 -15.30 -59.54 -20.59
C THR A 684 -14.83 -59.79 -22.03
N THR A 685 -13.64 -59.27 -22.35
CA THR A 685 -12.59 -59.99 -23.09
C THR A 685 -11.20 -59.52 -22.63
N SER A 686 -10.42 -60.46 -22.12
CA SER A 686 -9.02 -60.32 -21.70
C SER A 686 -8.07 -60.63 -22.85
N LEU A 687 -7.08 -59.78 -23.10
CA LEU A 687 -5.87 -60.11 -23.88
C LEU A 687 -4.62 -59.49 -23.23
N PRO A 688 -3.46 -60.17 -23.30
CA PRO A 688 -2.36 -60.02 -22.34
C PRO A 688 -1.34 -58.95 -22.76
N LEU A 689 -0.90 -58.17 -21.77
CA LEU A 689 0.31 -57.35 -21.88
C LEU A 689 1.55 -58.26 -21.82
N PRO A 690 2.59 -57.91 -22.60
CA PRO A 690 3.76 -57.35 -21.94
C PRO A 690 4.27 -56.12 -22.69
N GLN A 691 4.72 -55.10 -21.97
CA GLN A 691 6.03 -54.46 -22.23
C GLN A 691 6.23 -53.21 -21.36
N SER A 692 7.37 -53.19 -20.70
CA SER A 692 7.93 -52.07 -19.94
C SER A 692 8.13 -50.85 -20.84
N ALA A 693 7.59 -49.70 -20.43
CA ALA A 693 7.91 -48.42 -21.05
C ALA A 693 9.38 -48.05 -20.75
N GLN A 694 10.20 -47.87 -21.79
CA GLN A 694 11.54 -47.29 -21.69
C GLN A 694 11.47 -45.82 -22.11
N SER A 695 12.11 -44.92 -21.34
CA SER A 695 12.14 -43.49 -21.65
C SER A 695 12.88 -43.19 -22.96
N ALA A 696 12.42 -42.15 -23.67
CA ALA A 696 12.90 -41.77 -25.01
C ALA A 696 14.44 -41.55 -25.11
N HIS A 697 15.10 -41.25 -24.00
CA HIS A 697 16.57 -41.15 -23.94
C HIS A 697 17.29 -42.50 -24.05
N LYS A 698 16.65 -43.59 -23.63
CA LYS A 698 17.21 -44.95 -23.76
C LYS A 698 17.14 -45.44 -25.21
N TYR A 699 16.08 -45.09 -25.94
CA TYR A 699 15.92 -45.41 -27.37
C TYR A 699 16.96 -44.72 -28.25
N MET A 700 17.31 -43.45 -27.97
CA MET A 700 18.34 -42.72 -28.72
C MET A 700 19.77 -43.24 -28.51
N ARG A 701 20.06 -43.86 -27.35
CA ARG A 701 21.35 -44.54 -27.11
C ARG A 701 21.40 -45.93 -27.76
N THR A 702 20.29 -46.68 -27.76
CA THR A 702 20.26 -48.03 -28.33
C THR A 702 20.28 -48.06 -29.85
N GLU A 703 19.77 -47.03 -30.53
CA GLU A 703 19.80 -46.93 -32.00
C GLU A 703 21.11 -46.33 -32.58
N GLY A 704 22.11 -46.03 -31.74
CA GLY A 704 23.47 -45.70 -32.23
C GLY A 704 23.60 -44.39 -33.04
N LEU A 705 22.63 -43.48 -32.94
CA LEU A 705 22.53 -42.27 -33.78
C LEU A 705 23.28 -41.03 -33.26
N VAL A 706 24.18 -41.16 -32.27
CA VAL A 706 24.90 -40.02 -31.65
C VAL A 706 26.43 -40.05 -31.84
N THR A 707 26.96 -40.89 -32.74
CA THR A 707 28.41 -40.89 -33.04
C THR A 707 28.73 -40.89 -34.53
N LYS A 708 29.04 -39.70 -35.06
CA LYS A 708 29.79 -39.34 -36.31
C LYS A 708 29.27 -37.97 -36.77
N LEU A 709 30.02 -36.88 -37.01
CA LEU A 709 31.42 -36.64 -37.34
C LEU A 709 31.75 -35.17 -37.04
N LYS A 710 32.89 -34.92 -36.38
CA LYS A 710 33.72 -33.72 -36.61
C LYS A 710 34.79 -34.15 -37.62
N GLU A 711 34.80 -33.57 -38.82
CA GLU A 711 35.94 -33.66 -39.73
C GLU A 711 36.33 -32.26 -40.24
N LYS A 712 37.51 -31.80 -39.80
CA LYS A 712 38.17 -30.58 -40.26
C LYS A 712 38.98 -30.91 -41.51
N VAL A 713 38.67 -30.24 -42.63
CA VAL A 713 39.52 -30.24 -43.84
C VAL A 713 40.52 -29.09 -43.78
N LYS A 714 41.76 -29.41 -44.19
CA LYS A 714 42.99 -28.62 -44.11
C LYS A 714 43.38 -28.22 -45.53
N SER A 715 43.67 -26.95 -45.80
CA SER A 715 44.33 -26.50 -47.04
C SER A 715 45.39 -25.43 -46.76
N ARG A 716 46.53 -25.55 -47.44
CA ARG A 716 47.72 -24.67 -47.57
C ARG A 716 48.49 -25.13 -48.82
N PRO A 717 49.48 -24.39 -49.38
CA PRO A 717 49.90 -22.98 -49.22
C PRO A 717 50.17 -22.27 -50.60
N GLU A 718 50.47 -20.95 -50.61
CA GLU A 718 51.71 -20.25 -51.03
C GLU A 718 51.30 -18.75 -51.19
N SER A 719 52.05 -17.66 -50.97
CA SER A 719 53.41 -17.36 -50.52
C SER A 719 53.54 -15.83 -50.21
N ASN A 720 54.56 -15.46 -49.42
CA ASN A 720 55.23 -14.14 -49.28
C ASN A 720 54.49 -12.93 -48.67
N SER A 721 54.89 -12.49 -47.46
CA SER A 721 55.98 -11.49 -47.29
C SER A 721 56.34 -11.30 -45.80
N LEU A 722 57.59 -10.89 -45.57
CA LEU A 722 58.39 -10.76 -44.34
C LEU A 722 57.84 -9.65 -43.39
N GLU A 723 58.08 -9.60 -42.06
CA GLU A 723 59.37 -9.40 -41.35
C GLU A 723 59.31 -9.74 -39.82
N LEU A 724 60.37 -10.44 -39.35
CA LEU A 724 61.21 -10.29 -38.13
C LEU A 724 60.65 -10.03 -36.68
N ILE A 725 60.49 -11.12 -35.90
CA ILE A 725 61.17 -11.55 -34.61
C ILE A 725 61.90 -10.48 -33.73
N PRO A 726 62.03 -10.55 -32.36
CA PRO A 726 61.72 -11.65 -31.39
C PRO A 726 60.99 -11.30 -30.07
N GLU A 727 60.55 -12.38 -29.41
CA GLU A 727 60.17 -12.57 -28.00
C GLU A 727 61.32 -12.46 -26.96
N LYS A 728 61.02 -12.08 -25.69
CA LYS A 728 61.05 -12.93 -24.46
C LYS A 728 61.27 -12.16 -23.14
N LYS A 729 60.46 -12.55 -22.13
CA LYS A 729 60.69 -12.71 -20.67
C LYS A 729 61.50 -11.66 -19.87
N GLY A 730 60.92 -11.21 -18.75
CA GLY A 730 61.69 -10.63 -17.64
C GLY A 730 60.86 -10.25 -16.42
N PHE A 731 60.97 -11.03 -15.35
CA PHE A 731 60.51 -10.76 -13.98
C PHE A 731 61.41 -9.71 -13.28
N PHE A 732 60.81 -8.88 -12.41
CA PHE A 732 61.43 -7.99 -11.41
C PHE A 732 62.44 -6.92 -11.89
N SER A 733 62.07 -5.65 -11.82
CA SER A 733 62.71 -4.70 -10.87
C SER A 733 62.18 -3.27 -11.00
N ARG A 734 61.79 -2.72 -9.83
CA ARG A 734 62.00 -1.35 -9.35
C ARG A 734 62.23 -0.26 -10.41
N PHE A 735 61.27 0.66 -10.52
CA PHE A 735 61.61 2.08 -10.52
C PHE A 735 60.56 2.89 -9.76
N LYS A 736 61.04 3.58 -8.72
CA LYS A 736 60.37 4.66 -8.00
C LYS A 736 59.95 5.73 -9.01
N LYS A 737 58.69 6.14 -8.96
CA LYS A 737 58.25 7.42 -9.53
C LYS A 737 57.64 8.24 -8.40
N ASP A 738 58.24 9.40 -8.21
CA ASP A 738 57.87 10.38 -7.20
C ASP A 738 56.39 10.76 -7.30
N LYS A 739 55.78 10.79 -6.13
CA LYS A 739 54.39 11.14 -5.89
C LYS A 739 54.32 12.67 -5.80
N THR A 740 54.02 13.33 -6.92
CA THR A 740 53.45 14.69 -6.87
C THR A 740 52.05 14.55 -6.30
N ALA A 741 51.86 15.13 -5.12
CA ALA A 741 50.55 15.28 -4.50
C ALA A 741 49.79 16.35 -5.27
N GLU A 742 48.88 15.91 -6.15
CA GLU A 742 47.72 16.71 -6.53
C GLU A 742 46.54 16.24 -5.67
N GLU A 743 45.87 17.23 -5.09
CA GLU A 743 44.61 17.11 -4.37
C GLU A 743 43.57 16.41 -5.24
N GLU A 744 42.99 15.31 -4.76
CA GLU A 744 41.56 15.01 -4.90
C GLU A 744 41.14 13.77 -4.05
N GLU A 745 39.87 13.79 -3.61
CA GLU A 745 39.08 12.69 -3.04
C GLU A 745 39.26 12.25 -1.57
N GLY A 746 39.06 13.20 -0.65
CA GLY A 746 38.81 12.92 0.77
C GLY A 746 37.33 12.72 1.13
N LYS A 747 36.57 11.85 0.44
CA LYS A 747 35.24 11.35 0.88
C LYS A 747 34.97 9.87 0.58
N ASN A 748 35.97 9.10 0.14
CA ASN A 748 35.84 7.66 -0.14
C ASN A 748 35.91 6.79 1.13
N GLY A 749 35.40 7.25 2.28
CA GLY A 749 35.61 6.60 3.58
C GLY A 749 34.39 5.94 4.23
N SER A 750 33.17 6.28 3.81
CA SER A 750 31.94 5.89 4.53
C SER A 750 31.34 4.56 4.00
N LYS A 751 31.05 4.48 2.69
CA LYS A 751 30.43 3.31 2.04
C LYS A 751 31.35 2.08 1.94
N PHE A 752 32.64 2.28 1.64
CA PHE A 752 33.63 1.20 1.51
C PHE A 752 33.77 0.36 2.79
N SER A 753 33.59 1.00 3.94
CA SER A 753 33.66 0.32 5.24
C SER A 753 32.50 -0.66 5.47
N TYR A 754 31.36 -0.48 4.81
CA TYR A 754 30.25 -1.43 4.87
C TYR A 754 30.42 -2.54 3.84
N PHE A 755 30.78 -2.20 2.60
CA PHE A 755 31.00 -3.20 1.53
C PHE A 755 32.08 -4.24 1.90
N SER A 756 33.19 -3.80 2.49
CA SER A 756 34.27 -4.70 2.96
C SER A 756 33.88 -5.64 4.11
N LYS A 757 32.72 -5.42 4.74
CA LYS A 757 32.22 -6.22 5.87
C LYS A 757 31.05 -7.13 5.53
N LEU A 758 30.60 -7.12 4.27
CA LEU A 758 29.60 -8.06 3.83
C LEU A 758 30.14 -9.50 4.01
N SER A 759 29.29 -10.39 4.52
CA SER A 759 29.64 -11.80 4.56
C SER A 759 29.83 -12.32 3.14
N LYS A 760 30.67 -13.36 2.94
CA LYS A 760 30.95 -13.93 1.61
C LYS A 760 29.67 -14.23 0.82
N LYS A 761 28.64 -14.78 1.49
CA LYS A 761 27.33 -15.09 0.89
C LYS A 761 26.57 -13.82 0.49
N THR A 762 26.59 -12.79 1.33
CA THR A 762 25.91 -11.52 1.07
C THR A 762 26.63 -10.70 0.00
N ALA A 763 27.96 -10.81 -0.11
CA ALA A 763 28.73 -10.24 -1.21
C ALA A 763 28.28 -10.82 -2.57
N THR A 764 28.04 -12.13 -2.68
CA THR A 764 27.46 -12.74 -3.89
C THR A 764 26.09 -12.15 -4.23
N TYR A 765 25.23 -11.92 -3.23
CA TYR A 765 23.94 -11.26 -3.47
C TYR A 765 24.10 -9.78 -3.87
N MET A 766 25.12 -9.09 -3.36
CA MET A 766 25.45 -7.73 -3.79
C MET A 766 25.93 -7.70 -5.25
N HIS A 767 26.74 -8.67 -5.69
CA HIS A 767 27.14 -8.81 -7.10
C HIS A 767 25.91 -8.97 -8.01
N GLN A 768 24.94 -9.80 -7.61
CA GLN A 768 23.68 -9.98 -8.33
C GLN A 768 22.82 -8.70 -8.32
N LEU A 769 22.74 -8.00 -7.19
CA LEU A 769 21.96 -6.75 -7.04
C LEU A 769 22.55 -5.61 -7.89
N LEU A 770 23.87 -5.45 -7.89
CA LEU A 770 24.56 -4.40 -8.64
C LEU A 770 24.87 -4.79 -10.09
N GLN A 771 24.51 -6.02 -10.50
CA GLN A 771 24.74 -6.57 -11.84
C GLN A 771 26.21 -6.53 -12.27
N THR A 772 27.11 -6.83 -11.33
CA THR A 772 28.55 -6.73 -11.57
C THR A 772 29.05 -7.83 -12.50
N SER A 773 30.23 -7.68 -13.09
CA SER A 773 30.84 -8.72 -13.94
C SER A 773 31.09 -10.08 -13.26
N GLU A 774 31.16 -10.14 -11.93
CA GLU A 774 31.24 -11.38 -11.14
C GLU A 774 29.88 -12.06 -10.91
N ASP A 775 28.77 -11.48 -11.37
CA ASP A 775 27.49 -12.18 -11.42
C ASP A 775 27.52 -13.25 -12.53
N GLU A 776 27.66 -14.52 -12.11
CA GLU A 776 27.68 -15.69 -12.97
C GLU A 776 26.50 -15.74 -13.95
N LYS A 777 25.37 -15.17 -13.57
CA LYS A 777 24.11 -15.19 -14.34
C LYS A 777 23.80 -13.85 -15.01
N LYS A 778 24.73 -12.88 -14.99
CA LYS A 778 24.65 -11.59 -15.71
C LYS A 778 23.33 -10.81 -15.47
N GLY A 779 22.84 -10.80 -14.24
CA GLY A 779 21.61 -10.11 -13.84
C GLY A 779 20.32 -10.81 -14.26
N LEU A 780 20.38 -12.02 -14.84
CA LEU A 780 19.20 -12.78 -15.27
C LEU A 780 18.62 -13.67 -14.16
N ALA A 781 19.37 -13.86 -13.07
CA ALA A 781 18.94 -14.71 -11.97
C ALA A 781 17.89 -14.00 -11.10
N PRO A 782 16.79 -14.67 -10.73
CA PRO A 782 15.93 -14.18 -9.68
C PRO A 782 16.64 -14.21 -8.31
N MET A 783 16.24 -13.33 -7.40
CA MET A 783 16.75 -13.27 -6.02
C MET A 783 15.60 -13.41 -5.03
N LYS A 784 15.72 -14.26 -4.01
CA LYS A 784 14.71 -14.31 -2.93
C LYS A 784 14.70 -12.99 -2.15
N TRP A 785 13.52 -12.50 -1.79
CA TRP A 785 13.35 -11.28 -1.00
C TRP A 785 14.16 -11.28 0.30
N GLU A 786 14.25 -12.43 0.97
CA GLU A 786 15.01 -12.61 2.21
C GLU A 786 16.52 -12.37 2.02
N ASN A 787 17.05 -12.69 0.83
CA ASN A 787 18.44 -12.41 0.49
C ASN A 787 18.68 -10.91 0.31
N PHE A 788 17.73 -10.20 -0.31
CA PHE A 788 17.77 -8.74 -0.40
C PHE A 788 17.67 -8.08 1.00
N LEU A 789 16.78 -8.57 1.86
CA LEU A 789 16.71 -8.11 3.27
C LEU A 789 18.02 -8.33 4.02
N LYS A 790 18.71 -9.44 3.76
CA LYS A 790 20.02 -9.73 4.34
C LYS A 790 21.07 -8.72 3.86
N VAL A 791 21.11 -8.40 2.56
CA VAL A 791 21.97 -7.36 2.00
C VAL A 791 21.73 -6.01 2.67
N MET A 792 20.47 -5.55 2.73
CA MET A 792 20.14 -4.26 3.33
C MET A 792 20.51 -4.18 4.82
N ARG A 793 20.28 -5.26 5.59
CA ARG A 793 20.68 -5.32 7.02
C ARG A 793 22.18 -5.29 7.23
N GLU A 794 22.96 -6.03 6.43
CA GLU A 794 24.43 -6.00 6.53
C GLU A 794 25.02 -4.64 6.10
N MET A 795 24.33 -3.93 5.23
CA MET A 795 24.61 -2.52 4.91
C MET A 795 24.15 -1.53 6.00
N GLY A 796 23.65 -2.03 7.13
CA GLY A 796 23.32 -1.25 8.32
C GLY A 796 21.92 -0.64 8.34
N PHE A 797 21.06 -0.94 7.36
CA PHE A 797 19.68 -0.47 7.39
C PHE A 797 18.87 -1.18 8.47
N SER A 798 17.99 -0.42 9.11
CA SER A 798 16.85 -0.98 9.85
C SER A 798 15.61 -0.97 8.98
N TYR A 799 14.77 -1.98 9.10
CA TYR A 799 13.44 -1.98 8.48
C TYR A 799 12.42 -2.49 9.50
N ASP A 800 11.16 -2.15 9.26
CA ASP A 800 10.03 -2.56 10.08
C ASP A 800 9.21 -3.60 9.31
N PRO A 801 9.12 -4.87 9.76
CA PRO A 801 8.35 -5.90 9.08
C PRO A 801 6.83 -5.76 9.27
N SER A 802 6.36 -4.86 10.15
CA SER A 802 4.95 -4.80 10.56
C SER A 802 4.03 -4.04 9.59
N THR A 803 4.50 -3.65 8.39
CA THR A 803 3.67 -2.98 7.40
C THR A 803 2.77 -4.00 6.69
N ALA A 804 1.46 -3.71 6.67
CA ALA A 804 0.52 -4.49 5.87
C ALA A 804 0.79 -4.27 4.37
N GLY A 805 0.61 -5.29 3.53
CA GLY A 805 0.86 -5.18 2.09
C GLY A 805 2.30 -5.49 1.67
N SER A 806 2.73 -4.95 0.53
CA SER A 806 4.09 -5.16 0.01
C SER A 806 5.09 -4.07 0.39
N SER A 807 4.67 -2.91 0.91
CA SER A 807 5.55 -1.75 1.10
C SER A 807 6.49 -1.95 2.30
N VAL A 808 7.80 -1.99 2.05
CA VAL A 808 8.84 -2.15 3.08
C VAL A 808 9.80 -0.97 3.04
N ARG A 809 9.85 -0.22 4.15
CA ARG A 809 10.73 0.94 4.33
C ARG A 809 12.02 0.56 5.02
N PHE A 810 13.14 1.01 4.48
CA PHE A 810 14.48 0.87 5.03
C PHE A 810 14.98 2.24 5.49
N ASP A 811 15.26 2.36 6.78
CA ASP A 811 15.85 3.52 7.41
C ASP A 811 17.39 3.34 7.45
N PRO A 812 18.18 4.25 6.86
CA PRO A 812 19.63 4.12 6.80
C PRO A 812 20.28 4.29 8.19
N PRO A 813 21.51 3.79 8.37
CA PRO A 813 22.22 3.86 9.66
C PRO A 813 22.54 5.29 10.11
N ASP A 814 22.78 6.22 9.19
CA ASP A 814 22.93 7.66 9.49
C ASP A 814 21.62 8.39 9.19
N ARG A 815 21.12 9.15 10.17
CA ARG A 815 19.85 9.89 10.07
C ARG A 815 19.86 11.01 9.02
N ARG A 816 21.04 11.42 8.54
CA ARG A 816 21.17 12.40 7.46
C ARG A 816 20.88 11.79 6.09
N ASP A 817 21.03 10.48 5.96
CA ASP A 817 20.68 9.77 4.74
C ASP A 817 19.16 9.53 4.70
N LYS A 818 18.57 9.59 3.50
CA LYS A 818 17.13 9.49 3.34
C LYS A 818 16.65 8.02 3.41
N PRO A 819 15.49 7.74 4.02
CA PRO A 819 14.86 6.43 3.94
C PRO A 819 14.48 6.05 2.50
N ILE A 820 14.42 4.74 2.23
CA ILE A 820 14.05 4.18 0.92
C ILE A 820 12.97 3.12 1.08
N THR A 821 12.05 3.02 0.13
CA THR A 821 10.96 2.03 0.16
C THR A 821 10.96 1.15 -1.09
N PHE A 822 10.70 -0.14 -0.87
CA PHE A 822 10.59 -1.16 -1.90
C PHE A 822 9.32 -1.97 -1.69
N HIS A 823 8.71 -2.40 -2.80
CA HIS A 823 7.60 -3.35 -2.75
C HIS A 823 8.12 -4.79 -2.76
N LYS A 824 7.70 -5.58 -1.77
CA LYS A 824 7.92 -7.02 -1.71
C LYS A 824 7.15 -7.71 -2.85
N PRO A 825 7.81 -8.58 -3.64
CA PRO A 825 7.14 -9.43 -4.62
C PRO A 825 6.04 -10.29 -3.99
N HIS A 826 4.95 -10.47 -4.73
CA HIS A 826 3.77 -11.20 -4.34
C HIS A 826 3.10 -11.84 -5.58
N PRO A 827 2.60 -13.09 -5.50
CA PRO A 827 2.51 -13.95 -4.31
C PRO A 827 3.80 -14.69 -3.94
N ASP A 828 4.71 -14.88 -4.89
CA ASP A 828 6.03 -15.46 -4.65
C ASP A 828 6.99 -14.33 -4.23
N PRO A 829 7.64 -14.41 -3.05
CA PRO A 829 8.60 -13.41 -2.57
C PRO A 829 9.95 -13.48 -3.31
N THR A 830 9.92 -13.56 -4.64
CA THR A 830 11.09 -13.66 -5.51
C THR A 830 11.21 -12.42 -6.38
N LEU A 831 12.33 -11.70 -6.25
CA LEU A 831 12.69 -10.53 -7.05
C LEU A 831 13.11 -11.00 -8.45
N HIS A 832 12.28 -10.71 -9.44
CA HIS A 832 12.60 -10.96 -10.85
C HIS A 832 13.66 -9.98 -11.38
N PRO A 833 14.39 -10.33 -12.47
CA PRO A 833 15.46 -9.51 -13.04
C PRO A 833 15.12 -8.03 -13.29
N VAL A 834 13.90 -7.74 -13.78
CA VAL A 834 13.45 -6.36 -14.02
C VAL A 834 13.35 -5.58 -12.71
N MET A 835 12.82 -6.20 -11.65
CA MET A 835 12.69 -5.60 -10.34
C MET A 835 14.05 -5.43 -9.65
N LEU A 836 14.97 -6.38 -9.83
CA LEU A 836 16.36 -6.24 -9.38
C LEU A 836 17.06 -5.04 -10.06
N LYS A 837 16.87 -4.88 -11.37
CA LYS A 837 17.40 -3.73 -12.12
C LYS A 837 16.84 -2.41 -11.60
N GLU A 838 15.53 -2.36 -11.32
CA GLU A 838 14.87 -1.22 -10.68
C GLU A 838 15.50 -0.91 -9.32
N PHE A 839 15.66 -1.92 -8.46
CA PHE A 839 16.21 -1.75 -7.12
C PHE A 839 17.65 -1.26 -7.15
N SER A 840 18.46 -1.82 -8.05
CA SER A 840 19.84 -1.41 -8.29
C SER A 840 19.95 0.06 -8.70
N LYS A 841 19.15 0.48 -9.69
CA LYS A 841 19.08 1.87 -10.15
C LYS A 841 18.65 2.81 -9.03
N LYS A 842 17.68 2.39 -8.21
CA LYS A 842 17.21 3.14 -7.06
C LYS A 842 18.33 3.32 -6.02
N LEU A 843 18.99 2.24 -5.60
CA LEU A 843 20.11 2.32 -4.63
C LEU A 843 21.28 3.18 -5.15
N LYS A 844 21.59 3.10 -6.45
CA LYS A 844 22.58 3.98 -7.09
C LYS A 844 22.16 5.45 -7.04
N ARG A 845 20.89 5.77 -7.31
CA ARG A 845 20.35 7.14 -7.29
C ARG A 845 20.38 7.75 -5.88
N TYR A 846 20.00 6.98 -4.85
CA TYR A 846 19.90 7.50 -3.48
C TYR A 846 21.24 7.52 -2.75
N TYR A 847 22.03 6.45 -2.85
CA TYR A 847 23.20 6.25 -1.99
C TYR A 847 24.51 6.20 -2.78
N GLY A 848 24.46 6.30 -4.11
CA GLY A 848 25.65 6.26 -4.95
C GLY A 848 26.34 4.90 -4.92
N TRP A 849 25.57 3.82 -4.69
CA TRP A 849 26.09 2.46 -4.73
C TRP A 849 26.35 2.08 -6.18
N SER A 850 27.61 1.81 -6.49
CA SER A 850 28.03 1.42 -7.83
C SER A 850 28.90 0.16 -7.81
N GLU A 851 28.98 -0.50 -8.96
CA GLU A 851 29.86 -1.65 -9.17
C GLU A 851 31.32 -1.29 -8.87
N GLU A 852 31.76 -0.10 -9.29
CA GLU A 852 33.14 0.36 -9.09
C GLU A 852 33.48 0.55 -7.59
N ASP A 853 32.54 1.08 -6.81
CA ASP A 853 32.72 1.25 -5.37
C ASP A 853 32.75 -0.09 -4.64
N PHE A 854 31.91 -1.02 -5.08
CA PHE A 854 31.86 -2.36 -4.51
C PHE A 854 33.17 -3.12 -4.77
N TYR A 855 33.66 -3.14 -6.01
CA TYR A 855 34.93 -3.78 -6.34
C TYR A 855 36.13 -3.20 -5.60
N LYS A 856 36.19 -1.87 -5.48
CA LYS A 856 37.23 -1.20 -4.71
C LYS A 856 37.22 -1.58 -3.24
N ALA A 857 36.09 -2.02 -2.69
CA ALA A 857 35.96 -2.43 -1.29
C ALA A 857 36.20 -3.93 -1.06
N THR A 858 36.03 -4.76 -2.08
CA THR A 858 36.17 -6.23 -2.00
C THR A 858 37.53 -6.75 -2.48
N GLN A 859 38.35 -5.89 -3.09
CA GLN A 859 39.80 -6.11 -3.27
C GLN A 859 40.56 -5.89 -1.97
#